data_AF-A0A421K1F1-F1
#
_entry.id   AF-A0A421K1F1-F1
#
_cell.length_a   1.000
_cell.length_b   1.000
_cell.length_c   1.000
_cell.angle_alpha   90.00
_cell.angle_beta   90.00
_cell.angle_gamma   90.00
#
_symmetry.space_group_name_H-M   'P 1'
#
loop_
_entity.id
_entity.type
_entity.pdbx_description
1 polymer ?
#
loop_
_entity_poly.entity_id
_entity_poly.type
_entity_poly.pdbx_seq_one_letter_code
_entity_poly.pdbx_strand_id
1 'polypeptide(L)'
;MSSKIDQQRSVTLRPLYGNEVTLTCDWAKFQAAAIRWSRSLRNRRRWLTSDAIIERRRQAVEQAAEIFIELRNPKKHQEIISRLAKGGIVEVTLPPFESESKDWALRIFPWEYFLSTLTRETRKAQQPPLPFLITRVLPLEHADRDYATIADDNILMAQCAPKPLEALYSFRSEVELMRINLDLKDWDFVLPNPNSSTLKDRIADQSPGLVHLAGFDLHQALHYLPPQISEGVGRHEDGFIISDPQGVAVALKPEQLAEIVNAGALKPALVSVNVYNSAARLCALAVAHGARVAVGFQDEIDNHLAEIFFASLYRAWHDDPDTYVLPAFQAAFEETRKLPDEYRMQGSGIVLWSNTSLLYQVSERERSVPLIERPSTGSGDGVGDLLLDIAPYQRLNYAILHNRGHLFTQFNVTRTSRNSPDKVHVEVVARVGAQEYPYRGSHSTGEVGKPEDIGKYIRIPLSWDYLRTLSETLRTTVYVRITAHDNVIEEKTYQVDVAPLEEWSDTDEDRIWLPSFVLPRDVAVIDAVAGARRYLSALSDDPNAGFDGYQSYGLYVDDPYGPVDTQVRTIWSALVLDHRLQYINPPPSYYAKAQRVRSPSEVLRRSHGTCIDLTLLLAACLEYIEIHPVLFLIEGHAFPGYWRSPQQADYFVQGDYPDGETDAEELTEDMGTPSWMYSKAHLERIYAFVSAGHLVPIESTLLTSNSGFFAACDAGIESLSDPDRFQYLIDVRRARSDPQGATPLPINNQMS
;
A
#
# COMPACT_ATOMS: atom_id res chain seq x y z
N MET A 1 0.48 -42.63 22.83
CA MET A 1 1.48 -41.54 22.84
C MET A 1 1.82 -40.97 21.45
N SER A 2 1.42 -41.62 20.36
CA SER A 2 1.74 -41.16 18.98
C SER A 2 0.76 -40.13 18.36
N SER A 3 -0.24 -39.62 19.09
CA SER A 3 -1.25 -38.70 18.54
C SER A 3 -1.13 -37.24 18.99
N LYS A 4 -0.26 -36.92 19.97
CA LYS A 4 -0.03 -35.54 20.44
C LYS A 4 1.08 -34.80 19.67
N ILE A 5 2.00 -35.54 19.07
CA ILE A 5 3.18 -34.98 18.38
C ILE A 5 2.78 -34.26 17.07
N ASP A 6 1.68 -34.67 16.44
CA ASP A 6 1.22 -34.03 15.19
C ASP A 6 0.41 -32.74 15.41
N GLN A 7 0.04 -32.41 16.66
CA GLN A 7 -0.76 -31.23 17.00
C GLN A 7 0.08 -30.01 17.41
N GLN A 8 1.38 -30.18 17.63
CA GLN A 8 2.27 -29.10 18.06
C GLN A 8 3.43 -28.93 17.07
N ARG A 9 3.85 -27.68 16.88
CA ARG A 9 5.08 -27.33 16.16
C ARG A 9 5.90 -26.36 16.98
N SER A 10 7.21 -26.45 16.82
CA SER A 10 8.15 -25.59 17.52
C SER A 10 8.98 -24.78 16.53
N VAL A 11 9.29 -23.55 16.92
CA VAL A 11 10.22 -22.65 16.23
C VAL A 11 11.27 -22.20 17.23
N THR A 12 12.50 -22.03 16.78
CA THR A 12 13.59 -21.57 17.64
C THR A 12 13.95 -20.14 17.30
N LEU A 13 13.89 -19.25 18.29
CA LEU A 13 14.35 -17.87 18.22
C LEU A 13 15.74 -17.78 18.82
N ARG A 14 16.73 -17.44 18.01
CA ARG A 14 18.11 -17.24 18.43
C ARG A 14 18.43 -15.74 18.40
N PRO A 15 18.49 -15.06 19.55
CA PRO A 15 19.01 -13.70 19.60
C PRO A 15 20.52 -13.69 19.36
N LEU A 16 21.06 -12.58 18.85
CA LEU A 16 22.51 -12.40 18.68
C LEU A 16 23.29 -12.65 19.98
N TYR A 17 22.74 -12.18 21.12
CA TYR A 17 23.30 -12.41 22.45
C TYR A 17 22.31 -13.14 23.35
N GLY A 18 22.81 -14.15 24.06
CA GLY A 18 22.04 -14.94 25.02
C GLY A 18 21.58 -16.30 24.48
N ASN A 19 20.89 -17.07 25.33
CA ASN A 19 20.44 -18.42 24.99
C ASN A 19 19.22 -18.39 24.07
N GLU A 20 19.17 -19.34 23.15
CA GLU A 20 18.01 -19.57 22.27
C GLU A 20 16.71 -19.80 23.05
N VAL A 21 15.59 -19.43 22.43
CA VAL A 21 14.24 -19.54 22.96
C VAL A 21 13.43 -20.42 22.01
N THR A 22 12.88 -21.51 22.50
CA THR A 22 11.94 -22.33 21.73
C THR A 22 10.52 -21.87 22.03
N LEU A 23 9.76 -21.57 20.98
CA LEU A 23 8.33 -21.32 21.07
C LEU A 23 7.58 -22.52 20.49
N THR A 24 6.62 -23.03 21.24
CA THR A 24 5.77 -24.17 20.87
C THR A 24 4.35 -23.67 20.65
N CYS A 25 3.75 -24.00 19.51
CA CYS A 25 2.41 -23.57 19.14
C CYS A 25 1.45 -24.76 18.97
N ASP A 26 0.17 -24.51 19.21
CA ASP A 26 -0.92 -25.37 18.71
C ASP A 26 -0.99 -25.21 17.19
N TRP A 27 -0.77 -26.29 16.46
CA TRP A 27 -0.54 -26.21 15.02
C TRP A 27 -1.79 -25.76 14.25
N ALA A 28 -2.97 -26.24 14.61
CA ALA A 28 -4.21 -25.86 13.93
C ALA A 28 -4.51 -24.37 14.13
N LYS A 29 -4.36 -23.87 15.36
CA LYS A 29 -4.53 -22.45 15.66
C LYS A 29 -3.49 -21.59 14.95
N PHE A 30 -2.24 -22.06 14.92
CA PHE A 30 -1.16 -21.34 14.25
C PHE A 30 -1.36 -21.27 12.73
N GLN A 31 -1.81 -22.34 12.08
CA GLN A 31 -2.11 -22.33 10.64
C GLN A 31 -3.21 -21.32 10.28
N ALA A 32 -4.30 -21.30 11.05
CA ALA A 32 -5.37 -20.32 10.86
C ALA A 32 -4.86 -18.89 11.05
N ALA A 33 -4.08 -18.65 12.10
CA ALA A 33 -3.47 -17.35 12.35
C ALA A 33 -2.50 -16.95 11.23
N ALA A 34 -1.64 -17.85 10.75
CA ALA A 34 -0.67 -17.55 9.69
C ALA A 34 -1.34 -17.13 8.38
N ILE A 35 -2.44 -17.78 7.97
CA ILE A 35 -3.23 -17.35 6.79
C ILE A 35 -3.80 -15.96 7.02
N ARG A 36 -4.45 -15.76 8.17
CA ARG A 36 -5.10 -14.50 8.54
C ARG A 36 -4.09 -13.37 8.47
N TRP A 37 -3.00 -13.49 9.23
CA TRP A 37 -1.89 -12.53 9.28
C TRP A 37 -1.21 -12.29 7.94
N SER A 38 -1.02 -13.34 7.13
CA SER A 38 -0.46 -13.18 5.78
C SER A 38 -1.39 -12.35 4.89
N ARG A 39 -2.71 -12.54 4.95
CA ARG A 39 -3.67 -11.70 4.21
C ARG A 39 -3.67 -10.26 4.72
N SER A 40 -3.70 -10.08 6.03
CA SER A 40 -3.73 -8.77 6.69
C SER A 40 -2.50 -7.92 6.45
N LEU A 41 -1.33 -8.55 6.35
CA LEU A 41 -0.07 -7.86 6.11
C LEU A 41 0.28 -7.74 4.62
N ARG A 42 -0.42 -8.39 3.69
CA ARG A 42 -0.18 -8.27 2.23
C ARG A 42 -0.34 -6.85 1.65
N ASN A 43 -0.75 -5.91 2.49
CA ASN A 43 -1.34 -4.65 2.11
C ASN A 43 -0.60 -3.42 2.71
N ARG A 44 0.60 -3.54 3.31
CA ARG A 44 1.22 -2.58 4.28
C ARG A 44 1.41 -1.08 3.96
N ARG A 45 0.83 -0.47 2.93
CA ARG A 45 1.02 0.97 2.62
C ARG A 45 0.49 1.98 3.67
N ARG A 46 0.11 1.54 4.87
CA ARG A 46 -0.69 2.32 5.83
C ARG A 46 -0.37 2.25 7.31
N TRP A 47 0.76 1.64 7.67
CA TRP A 47 1.08 1.46 9.09
C TRP A 47 1.57 2.77 9.76
N LEU A 48 1.05 3.95 9.36
CA LEU A 48 1.54 5.26 9.79
C LEU A 48 0.45 6.14 10.45
N THR A 49 0.93 6.91 11.44
CA THR A 49 0.42 8.19 11.96
C THR A 49 -0.67 8.31 13.04
N SER A 50 -1.18 7.26 13.71
CA SER A 50 -1.96 7.49 14.96
C SER A 50 -1.63 6.56 16.12
N ASP A 51 -1.63 7.11 17.34
CA ASP A 51 -1.36 6.38 18.59
C ASP A 51 -2.40 5.29 18.87
N ALA A 52 -3.67 5.50 18.47
CA ALA A 52 -4.74 4.52 18.62
C ALA A 52 -4.51 3.27 17.74
N ILE A 53 -4.00 3.45 16.53
CA ILE A 53 -3.65 2.35 15.63
C ILE A 53 -2.43 1.60 16.20
N ILE A 54 -1.41 2.32 16.71
CA ILE A 54 -0.23 1.70 17.34
C ILE A 54 -0.63 0.80 18.52
N GLU A 55 -1.59 1.23 19.33
CA GLU A 55 -2.05 0.46 20.49
C GLU A 55 -2.84 -0.79 20.08
N ARG A 56 -3.66 -0.71 19.04
CA ARG A 56 -4.36 -1.89 18.53
C ARG A 56 -3.46 -2.91 17.86
N ARG A 57 -2.38 -2.46 17.22
CA ARG A 57 -1.31 -3.37 16.75
C ARG A 57 -0.72 -4.19 17.89
N ARG A 58 -0.48 -3.53 19.03
CA ARG A 58 0.04 -4.17 20.22
C ARG A 58 -0.92 -5.24 20.70
N GLN A 59 -2.22 -4.92 20.79
CA GLN A 59 -3.25 -5.89 21.21
C GLN A 59 -3.34 -7.10 20.28
N ALA A 60 -3.38 -6.90 18.96
CA ALA A 60 -3.42 -8.01 18.00
C ALA A 60 -2.18 -8.91 18.11
N VAL A 61 -0.99 -8.33 18.30
CA VAL A 61 0.24 -9.09 18.52
C VAL A 61 0.24 -9.82 19.86
N GLU A 62 -0.29 -9.21 20.92
CA GLU A 62 -0.42 -9.85 22.23
C GLU A 62 -1.37 -11.05 22.20
N GLN A 63 -2.47 -10.97 21.45
CA GLN A 63 -3.35 -12.10 21.24
C GLN A 63 -2.70 -13.20 20.39
N ALA A 64 -2.00 -12.82 19.33
CA ALA A 64 -1.22 -13.78 18.55
C ALA A 64 -0.13 -14.46 19.41
N ALA A 65 0.42 -13.76 20.41
CA ALA A 65 1.37 -14.34 21.35
C ALA A 65 0.74 -15.49 22.17
N GLU A 66 -0.56 -15.46 22.46
CA GLU A 66 -1.25 -16.55 23.19
C GLU A 66 -1.28 -17.88 22.43
N ILE A 67 -1.04 -17.87 21.12
CA ILE A 67 -0.90 -19.10 20.33
C ILE A 67 0.30 -19.92 20.82
N PHE A 68 1.36 -19.24 21.29
CA PHE A 68 2.58 -19.87 21.80
C PHE A 68 2.46 -20.19 23.29
N ILE A 69 2.72 -21.45 23.64
CA ILE A 69 2.55 -21.98 24.99
C ILE A 69 3.41 -21.21 26.01
N GLU A 70 4.63 -20.85 25.62
CA GLU A 70 5.61 -20.17 26.48
C GLU A 70 5.22 -18.72 26.77
N LEU A 71 4.52 -18.06 25.84
CA LEU A 71 4.10 -16.65 25.97
C LEU A 71 2.79 -16.49 26.75
N ARG A 72 2.04 -17.58 27.01
CA ARG A 72 0.86 -17.57 27.88
C ARG A 72 1.18 -17.30 29.35
N ASN A 73 2.42 -17.59 29.79
CA ASN A 73 2.84 -17.34 31.16
C ASN A 73 3.45 -15.94 31.27
N PRO A 74 2.88 -15.00 32.05
CA PRO A 74 3.35 -13.61 32.09
C PRO A 74 4.83 -13.45 32.47
N LYS A 75 5.35 -14.30 33.36
CA LYS A 75 6.77 -14.25 33.76
C LYS A 75 7.69 -14.68 32.62
N LYS A 76 7.37 -15.80 31.96
CA LYS A 76 8.14 -16.29 30.80
C LYS A 76 8.01 -15.34 29.61
N HIS A 77 6.83 -14.78 29.39
CA HIS A 77 6.57 -13.80 28.35
C HIS A 77 7.51 -12.59 28.50
N GLN A 78 7.53 -11.98 29.68
CA GLN A 78 8.41 -10.83 29.94
C GLN A 78 9.90 -11.19 29.85
N GLU A 79 10.29 -12.39 30.29
CA GLU A 79 11.66 -12.89 30.18
C GLU A 79 12.09 -13.04 28.71
N ILE A 80 11.24 -13.63 27.87
CA ILE A 80 11.49 -13.84 26.45
C ILE A 80 11.58 -12.49 25.73
N ILE A 81 10.62 -11.58 25.94
CA ILE A 81 10.66 -10.23 25.35
C ILE A 81 11.95 -9.51 25.73
N SER A 82 12.29 -9.52 27.02
CA SER A 82 13.47 -8.84 27.54
C SER A 82 14.77 -9.43 26.97
N ARG A 83 14.77 -10.72 26.63
CA ARG A 83 15.91 -11.39 26.01
C ARG A 83 16.05 -11.00 24.54
N LEU A 84 14.96 -11.12 23.76
CA LEU A 84 14.95 -10.80 22.34
C LEU A 84 15.29 -9.32 22.10
N ALA A 85 14.76 -8.41 22.93
CA ALA A 85 14.97 -6.97 22.79
C ALA A 85 16.42 -6.49 23.00
N LYS A 86 17.30 -7.29 23.61
CA LYS A 86 18.70 -6.90 23.90
C LYS A 86 19.66 -7.14 22.74
N GLY A 87 19.31 -8.03 21.81
CA GLY A 87 20.23 -8.55 20.80
C GLY A 87 20.39 -7.71 19.55
N GLY A 88 19.45 -6.80 19.26
CA GLY A 88 19.37 -6.07 17.98
C GLY A 88 19.07 -6.95 16.76
N ILE A 89 19.49 -8.23 16.75
CA ILE A 89 19.20 -9.22 15.72
C ILE A 89 18.59 -10.47 16.36
N VAL A 90 17.53 -11.01 15.75
CA VAL A 90 16.91 -12.28 16.12
C VAL A 90 16.76 -13.15 14.88
N GLU A 91 17.30 -14.35 14.94
CA GLU A 91 17.16 -15.37 13.91
C GLU A 91 16.01 -16.33 14.26
N VAL A 92 15.10 -16.54 13.33
CA VAL A 92 13.97 -17.47 13.44
C VAL A 92 14.32 -18.74 12.69
N THR A 93 14.69 -19.79 13.41
CA THR A 93 15.01 -21.10 12.84
C THR A 93 13.77 -21.96 12.76
N LEU A 94 13.40 -22.33 11.54
CA LEU A 94 12.29 -23.24 11.24
C LEU A 94 12.77 -24.70 11.26
N PRO A 95 11.83 -25.67 11.33
CA PRO A 95 12.13 -27.07 11.05
C PRO A 95 12.77 -27.25 9.66
N PRO A 96 13.64 -28.26 9.46
CA PRO A 96 14.20 -28.57 8.15
C PRO A 96 13.11 -28.74 7.09
N PHE A 97 13.38 -28.26 5.88
CA PHE A 97 12.40 -28.34 4.80
C PHE A 97 12.19 -29.80 4.36
N GLU A 98 10.94 -30.23 4.32
CA GLU A 98 10.55 -31.54 3.78
C GLU A 98 9.75 -31.44 2.47
N SER A 99 8.70 -30.61 2.48
CA SER A 99 7.85 -30.36 1.30
C SER A 99 7.05 -29.07 1.49
N GLU A 100 6.50 -28.53 0.40
CA GLU A 100 5.69 -27.31 0.50
C GLU A 100 4.41 -27.52 1.33
N SER A 101 3.89 -28.75 1.41
CA SER A 101 2.71 -29.06 2.22
C SER A 101 2.95 -29.11 3.73
N LYS A 102 4.21 -29.24 4.17
CA LYS A 102 4.59 -29.33 5.58
C LYS A 102 5.08 -28.00 6.10
N ASP A 103 4.67 -27.65 7.31
CA ASP A 103 5.14 -26.48 8.07
C ASP A 103 5.04 -25.13 7.33
N TRP A 104 4.25 -25.04 6.26
CA TRP A 104 4.10 -23.85 5.41
C TRP A 104 3.66 -22.61 6.19
N ALA A 105 2.84 -22.80 7.22
CA ALA A 105 2.37 -21.71 8.06
C ALA A 105 3.55 -20.97 8.72
N LEU A 106 4.61 -21.67 9.12
CA LEU A 106 5.81 -21.04 9.70
C LEU A 106 6.56 -20.19 8.66
N ARG A 107 6.50 -20.56 7.37
CA ARG A 107 7.13 -19.81 6.28
C ARG A 107 6.34 -18.57 5.90
N ILE A 108 5.02 -18.63 5.90
CA ILE A 108 4.21 -17.45 5.55
C ILE A 108 4.00 -16.50 6.73
N PHE A 109 4.15 -16.98 7.97
CA PHE A 109 3.93 -16.17 9.17
C PHE A 109 4.92 -14.99 9.22
N PRO A 110 4.46 -13.77 9.53
CA PRO A 110 5.23 -12.54 9.43
C PRO A 110 6.08 -12.28 10.69
N TRP A 111 7.11 -13.09 10.89
CA TRP A 111 7.96 -13.04 12.08
C TRP A 111 8.57 -11.67 12.35
N GLU A 112 8.98 -10.95 11.31
CA GLU A 112 9.59 -9.63 11.37
C GLU A 112 8.63 -8.64 12.03
N TYR A 113 7.37 -8.63 11.59
CA TYR A 113 6.33 -7.77 12.14
C TYR A 113 5.97 -8.19 13.57
N PHE A 114 5.72 -9.48 13.79
CA PHE A 114 5.31 -10.02 15.07
C PHE A 114 6.35 -9.72 16.17
N LEU A 115 7.62 -10.08 15.95
CA LEU A 115 8.68 -9.91 16.95
C LEU A 115 9.06 -8.44 17.14
N SER A 116 9.06 -7.64 16.07
CA SER A 116 9.38 -6.21 16.19
C SER A 116 8.34 -5.45 17.01
N THR A 117 7.06 -5.80 16.85
CA THR A 117 5.97 -5.22 17.64
C THR A 117 6.00 -5.72 19.08
N LEU A 118 6.15 -7.04 19.28
CA LEU A 118 6.19 -7.66 20.61
C LEU A 118 7.31 -7.10 21.49
N THR A 119 8.46 -6.74 20.89
CA THR A 119 9.63 -6.21 21.62
C THR A 119 9.69 -4.68 21.69
N ARG A 120 8.76 -3.96 21.04
CA ARG A 120 8.84 -2.51 20.79
C ARG A 120 9.07 -1.68 22.04
N GLU A 121 8.26 -1.87 23.08
CA GLU A 121 8.33 -1.05 24.29
C GLU A 121 9.61 -1.29 25.08
N THR A 122 10.07 -2.55 25.14
CA THR A 122 11.34 -2.88 25.80
C THR A 122 12.53 -2.32 25.02
N ARG A 123 12.45 -2.23 23.69
CA ARG A 123 13.49 -1.61 22.86
C ARG A 123 13.49 -0.08 22.94
N LYS A 124 12.32 0.57 22.98
CA LYS A 124 12.21 2.04 23.17
C LYS A 124 12.79 2.50 24.51
N ALA A 125 12.69 1.67 25.55
CA ALA A 125 13.26 1.97 26.86
C ALA A 125 14.80 1.96 26.88
N GLN A 126 15.45 1.40 25.85
CA GLN A 126 16.91 1.40 25.73
C GLN A 126 17.39 2.72 25.09
N GLN A 127 18.53 3.25 25.57
CA GLN A 127 19.13 4.48 25.04
C GLN A 127 20.55 4.19 24.54
N PRO A 128 20.83 4.36 23.22
CA PRO A 128 19.89 4.63 22.13
C PRO A 128 18.99 3.41 21.80
N PRO A 129 17.83 3.60 21.17
CA PRO A 129 17.00 2.49 20.72
C PRO A 129 17.74 1.68 19.66
N LEU A 130 17.93 0.38 19.91
CA LEU A 130 18.63 -0.50 18.98
C LEU A 130 17.77 -0.80 17.74
N PRO A 131 18.34 -0.76 16.51
CA PRO A 131 17.70 -1.35 15.35
C PRO A 131 17.39 -2.82 15.64
N PHE A 132 16.25 -3.31 15.14
CA PHE A 132 15.78 -4.67 15.41
C PHE A 132 15.55 -5.39 14.10
N LEU A 133 16.46 -6.31 13.79
CA LEU A 133 16.50 -7.09 12.57
C LEU A 133 16.02 -8.50 12.86
N ILE A 134 15.15 -9.03 12.01
CA ILE A 134 14.72 -10.42 12.08
C ILE A 134 15.19 -11.11 10.80
N THR A 135 15.82 -12.26 10.94
CA THR A 135 16.22 -13.14 9.83
C THR A 135 15.56 -14.50 10.00
N ARG A 136 15.45 -15.27 8.92
CA ARG A 136 14.86 -16.61 8.95
C ARG A 136 15.86 -17.64 8.48
N VAL A 137 15.89 -18.78 9.17
CA VAL A 137 16.72 -19.93 8.80
C VAL A 137 15.85 -21.12 8.49
N LEU A 138 16.09 -21.71 7.32
CA LEU A 138 15.49 -22.96 6.87
C LEU A 138 16.60 -24.00 6.69
N PRO A 139 16.90 -24.81 7.73
CA PRO A 139 18.04 -25.70 7.71
C PRO A 139 17.97 -26.76 6.60
N LEU A 140 19.11 -27.02 5.97
CA LEU A 140 19.30 -28.18 5.09
C LEU A 140 20.11 -29.24 5.83
N GLU A 141 19.76 -30.53 5.67
CA GLU A 141 20.47 -31.65 6.32
C GLU A 141 21.95 -31.75 5.90
N HIS A 142 22.33 -31.17 4.76
CA HIS A 142 23.69 -31.19 4.20
C HIS A 142 24.10 -29.77 3.78
N ALA A 143 24.57 -28.98 4.74
CA ALA A 143 24.94 -27.56 4.55
C ALA A 143 26.35 -27.35 3.94
N ASP A 144 27.19 -28.39 3.89
CA ASP A 144 28.48 -28.37 3.17
C ASP A 144 28.21 -28.46 1.66
N ARG A 145 27.89 -27.31 1.05
CA ARG A 145 27.76 -27.14 -0.40
C ARG A 145 28.74 -26.09 -0.87
N ASP A 146 29.29 -26.30 -2.07
CA ASP A 146 30.07 -25.27 -2.75
C ASP A 146 29.13 -24.19 -3.30
N TYR A 147 29.30 -22.97 -2.81
CA TYR A 147 28.58 -21.80 -3.30
C TYR A 147 29.41 -21.06 -4.33
N ALA A 148 28.75 -20.55 -5.36
CA ALA A 148 29.40 -19.66 -6.31
C ALA A 148 29.82 -18.36 -5.61
N THR A 149 31.04 -17.91 -5.89
CA THR A 149 31.51 -16.60 -5.43
C THR A 149 30.91 -15.50 -6.32
N ILE A 150 30.83 -14.30 -5.75
CA ILE A 150 30.45 -13.10 -6.47
C ILE A 150 31.74 -12.39 -6.85
N ALA A 151 32.23 -12.69 -8.05
CA ALA A 151 33.19 -11.86 -8.75
C ALA A 151 32.44 -11.05 -9.81
N ASP A 152 33.03 -9.96 -10.29
CA ASP A 152 32.43 -8.97 -11.22
C ASP A 152 31.74 -9.58 -12.47
N ASP A 153 32.05 -10.83 -12.82
CA ASP A 153 31.55 -11.52 -14.02
C ASP A 153 30.53 -12.64 -13.74
N ASN A 154 30.17 -12.91 -12.46
CA ASN A 154 29.32 -14.06 -12.10
C ASN A 154 27.97 -13.65 -11.45
N ILE A 155 27.31 -12.66 -12.06
CA ILE A 155 26.04 -12.09 -11.63
C ILE A 155 25.02 -12.25 -12.75
N LEU A 156 23.76 -12.54 -12.40
CA LEU A 156 22.65 -12.62 -13.35
C LEU A 156 21.45 -11.82 -12.83
N MET A 157 20.92 -10.93 -13.66
CA MET A 157 19.65 -10.25 -13.49
C MET A 157 18.66 -10.71 -14.57
N ALA A 158 17.57 -11.35 -14.17
CA ALA A 158 16.46 -11.68 -15.07
C ALA A 158 15.37 -10.63 -14.97
N GLN A 159 15.06 -9.99 -16.11
CA GLN A 159 13.94 -9.05 -16.23
C GLN A 159 12.72 -9.78 -16.78
N CYS A 160 11.63 -9.83 -16.02
CA CYS A 160 10.46 -10.62 -16.36
C CYS A 160 9.20 -9.74 -16.42
N ALA A 161 8.99 -9.07 -17.55
CA ALA A 161 7.76 -8.41 -17.94
C ALA A 161 7.28 -8.95 -19.30
N PRO A 162 6.75 -10.18 -19.35
CA PRO A 162 6.20 -10.77 -20.58
C PRO A 162 4.96 -10.02 -21.07
N LYS A 163 4.57 -10.23 -22.34
CA LYS A 163 3.38 -9.57 -22.90
C LYS A 163 2.11 -10.03 -22.18
N PRO A 164 1.17 -9.11 -21.87
CA PRO A 164 1.17 -7.67 -22.16
C PRO A 164 1.77 -6.76 -21.05
N LEU A 165 2.42 -7.31 -20.04
CA LEU A 165 2.90 -6.57 -18.86
C LEU A 165 4.10 -5.65 -19.16
N GLU A 166 4.79 -5.84 -20.28
CA GLU A 166 5.96 -5.04 -20.70
C GLU A 166 5.71 -3.51 -20.75
N ALA A 167 4.45 -3.09 -20.90
CA ALA A 167 4.08 -1.67 -20.93
C ALA A 167 3.91 -1.04 -19.55
N LEU A 168 3.86 -1.84 -18.48
CA LEU A 168 3.50 -1.40 -17.13
C LEU A 168 4.71 -1.08 -16.25
N TYR A 169 5.88 -1.65 -16.56
CA TYR A 169 7.07 -1.51 -15.72
C TYR A 169 8.34 -1.40 -16.56
N SER A 170 9.24 -0.50 -16.15
CA SER A 170 10.54 -0.29 -16.77
C SER A 170 11.66 -0.71 -15.80
N PHE A 171 12.48 -1.67 -16.20
CA PHE A 171 13.63 -2.13 -15.40
C PHE A 171 14.86 -1.23 -15.51
N ARG A 172 14.82 -0.14 -16.28
CA ARG A 172 16.00 0.69 -16.58
C ARG A 172 16.73 1.16 -15.32
N SER A 173 15.98 1.72 -14.37
CA SER A 173 16.50 2.27 -13.12
C SER A 173 17.15 1.19 -12.28
N GLU A 174 16.47 0.06 -12.11
CA GLU A 174 16.95 -1.09 -11.34
C GLU A 174 18.25 -1.69 -11.90
N VAL A 175 18.33 -1.86 -13.23
CA VAL A 175 19.54 -2.41 -13.88
C VAL A 175 20.72 -1.47 -13.72
N GLU A 176 20.51 -0.17 -13.94
CA GLU A 176 21.58 0.83 -13.80
C GLU A 176 22.03 0.93 -12.35
N LEU A 177 21.12 0.86 -11.38
CA LEU A 177 21.46 0.82 -9.96
C LEU A 177 22.27 -0.42 -9.60
N MET A 178 21.93 -1.60 -10.12
CA MET A 178 22.75 -2.80 -9.96
C MET A 178 24.15 -2.58 -10.55
N ARG A 179 24.22 -2.12 -11.80
CA ARG A 179 25.48 -1.88 -12.51
C ARG A 179 26.39 -0.92 -11.75
N ILE A 180 25.85 0.20 -11.25
CA ILE A 180 26.59 1.22 -10.49
C ILE A 180 27.05 0.68 -9.12
N ASN A 181 26.18 -0.01 -8.39
CA ASN A 181 26.48 -0.44 -7.02
C ASN A 181 27.31 -1.74 -6.95
N LEU A 182 27.39 -2.50 -8.03
CA LEU A 182 28.24 -3.69 -8.18
C LEU A 182 29.47 -3.45 -9.08
N ASP A 183 29.71 -2.21 -9.52
CA ASP A 183 30.81 -1.81 -10.42
C ASP A 183 30.92 -2.62 -11.72
N LEU A 184 29.76 -3.00 -12.28
CA LEU A 184 29.69 -3.83 -13.50
C LEU A 184 30.00 -3.00 -14.74
N LYS A 185 30.93 -3.49 -15.57
CA LYS A 185 31.43 -2.78 -16.75
C LYS A 185 30.59 -3.03 -18.00
N ASP A 186 30.09 -4.25 -18.14
CA ASP A 186 29.33 -4.71 -19.31
C ASP A 186 27.89 -5.08 -18.94
N TRP A 187 27.06 -5.39 -19.94
CA TRP A 187 25.62 -5.66 -19.80
C TRP A 187 25.26 -7.15 -19.85
N ASP A 188 26.25 -8.04 -19.93
CA ASP A 188 26.05 -9.49 -20.08
C ASP A 188 25.37 -10.15 -18.86
N PHE A 189 25.34 -9.46 -17.73
CA PHE A 189 24.62 -9.89 -16.53
C PHE A 189 23.09 -9.80 -16.70
N VAL A 190 22.57 -9.09 -17.72
CA VAL A 190 21.12 -8.90 -17.91
C VAL A 190 20.55 -9.94 -18.86
N LEU A 191 19.50 -10.62 -18.44
CA LEU A 191 18.71 -11.56 -19.23
C LEU A 191 17.27 -11.03 -19.41
N PRO A 192 16.92 -10.49 -20.59
CA PRO A 192 15.62 -9.88 -20.82
C PRO A 192 14.54 -10.90 -21.18
N ASN A 193 13.41 -10.83 -20.48
CA ASN A 193 12.18 -11.62 -20.70
C ASN A 193 12.40 -13.11 -20.98
N PRO A 194 13.21 -13.82 -20.19
CA PRO A 194 13.47 -15.23 -20.44
C PRO A 194 12.19 -16.05 -20.29
N ASN A 195 12.13 -17.20 -20.95
CA ASN A 195 11.21 -18.27 -20.58
C ASN A 195 11.88 -19.23 -19.57
N SER A 196 11.11 -20.17 -19.02
CA SER A 196 11.59 -21.09 -17.98
C SER A 196 12.82 -21.90 -18.38
N SER A 197 12.88 -22.41 -19.62
CA SER A 197 14.05 -23.16 -20.09
C SER A 197 15.26 -22.26 -20.28
N THR A 198 15.08 -21.07 -20.86
CA THR A 198 16.18 -20.12 -21.12
C THR A 198 16.83 -19.66 -19.82
N LEU A 199 16.01 -19.32 -18.81
CA LEU A 199 16.52 -18.92 -17.50
C LEU A 199 17.27 -20.09 -16.82
N LYS A 200 16.71 -21.30 -16.89
CA LYS A 200 17.33 -22.50 -16.33
C LYS A 200 18.67 -22.81 -16.98
N ASP A 201 18.74 -22.78 -18.30
CA ASP A 201 19.95 -23.08 -19.07
C ASP A 201 21.03 -22.03 -18.78
N ARG A 202 20.67 -20.74 -18.70
CA ARG A 202 21.60 -19.66 -18.34
C ARG A 202 22.20 -19.86 -16.95
N ILE A 203 21.38 -20.20 -15.95
CA ILE A 203 21.83 -20.43 -14.58
C ILE A 203 22.67 -21.71 -14.47
N ALA A 204 22.28 -22.77 -15.20
CA ALA A 204 23.03 -24.03 -15.24
C ALA A 204 24.43 -23.84 -15.82
N ASP A 205 24.56 -23.05 -16.89
CA ASP A 205 25.82 -22.78 -17.59
C ASP A 205 26.77 -21.89 -16.78
N GLN A 206 26.25 -20.79 -16.22
CA GLN A 206 27.10 -19.80 -15.53
C GLN A 206 27.35 -20.12 -14.06
N SER A 207 26.41 -20.79 -13.39
CA SER A 207 26.39 -20.93 -11.93
C SER A 207 26.62 -19.59 -11.20
N PRO A 208 25.73 -18.59 -11.40
CA PRO A 208 25.88 -17.24 -10.87
C PRO A 208 25.94 -17.23 -9.33
N GLY A 209 26.81 -16.40 -8.76
CA GLY A 209 26.90 -16.13 -7.33
C GLY A 209 25.72 -15.29 -6.82
N LEU A 210 25.21 -14.39 -7.67
CA LEU A 210 24.02 -13.58 -7.43
C LEU A 210 23.01 -13.79 -8.56
N VAL A 211 21.79 -14.19 -8.21
CA VAL A 211 20.63 -14.19 -9.11
C VAL A 211 19.63 -13.15 -8.63
N HIS A 212 19.42 -12.11 -9.43
CA HIS A 212 18.39 -11.10 -9.21
C HIS A 212 17.21 -11.32 -10.15
N LEU A 213 16.02 -11.47 -9.61
CA LEU A 213 14.79 -11.62 -10.37
C LEU A 213 13.93 -10.37 -10.18
N ALA A 214 13.62 -9.68 -11.27
CA ALA A 214 12.73 -8.51 -11.26
C ALA A 214 11.53 -8.78 -12.18
N GLY A 215 10.33 -8.38 -11.78
CA GLY A 215 9.14 -8.62 -12.58
C GLY A 215 7.83 -8.50 -11.81
N PHE A 216 6.90 -9.42 -12.08
CA PHE A 216 5.58 -9.44 -11.46
C PHE A 216 5.37 -10.73 -10.69
N ASP A 217 4.76 -10.64 -9.51
CA ASP A 217 4.20 -11.81 -8.85
C ASP A 217 2.83 -12.16 -9.45
N LEU A 218 2.34 -13.36 -9.13
CA LEU A 218 1.06 -13.85 -9.64
C LEU A 218 -0.11 -12.92 -9.29
N HIS A 219 -0.17 -12.40 -8.06
CA HIS A 219 -1.29 -11.59 -7.60
C HIS A 219 -1.35 -10.25 -8.31
N GLN A 220 -0.21 -9.57 -8.41
CA GLN A 220 -0.10 -8.31 -9.15
C GLN A 220 -0.44 -8.49 -10.62
N ALA A 221 0.09 -9.52 -11.29
CA ALA A 221 -0.17 -9.71 -12.71
C ALA A 221 -1.64 -10.01 -13.03
N LEU A 222 -2.33 -10.80 -12.20
CA LEU A 222 -3.75 -11.11 -12.43
C LEU A 222 -4.65 -9.86 -12.43
N HIS A 223 -4.23 -8.76 -11.80
CA HIS A 223 -4.94 -7.49 -11.86
C HIS A 223 -4.85 -6.82 -13.24
N TYR A 224 -3.72 -6.97 -13.94
CA TYR A 224 -3.44 -6.28 -15.20
C TYR A 224 -3.67 -7.16 -16.44
N LEU A 225 -3.72 -8.48 -16.28
CA LEU A 225 -3.86 -9.40 -17.39
C LEU A 225 -5.31 -9.43 -17.94
N PRO A 226 -5.49 -9.39 -19.27
CA PRO A 226 -6.80 -9.60 -19.89
C PRO A 226 -7.40 -10.95 -19.50
N PRO A 227 -8.75 -11.08 -19.41
CA PRO A 227 -9.43 -12.31 -19.03
C PRO A 227 -8.96 -13.55 -19.81
N GLN A 228 -8.70 -13.40 -21.11
CA GLN A 228 -8.28 -14.48 -22.00
C GLN A 228 -6.91 -15.06 -21.62
N ILE A 229 -6.04 -14.25 -21.01
CA ILE A 229 -4.71 -14.66 -20.56
C ILE A 229 -4.79 -15.09 -19.09
N SER A 230 -5.45 -14.31 -18.24
CA SER A 230 -5.53 -14.59 -16.79
C SER A 230 -6.22 -15.90 -16.45
N GLU A 231 -7.19 -16.36 -17.26
CA GLU A 231 -7.80 -17.70 -17.13
C GLU A 231 -6.80 -18.84 -17.39
N GLY A 232 -5.83 -18.64 -18.28
CA GLY A 232 -4.80 -19.62 -18.64
C GLY A 232 -3.58 -19.64 -17.71
N VAL A 233 -3.34 -18.56 -16.96
CA VAL A 233 -2.16 -18.39 -16.10
C VAL A 233 -2.19 -19.27 -14.84
N GLY A 234 -3.32 -19.91 -14.52
CA GLY A 234 -3.45 -20.79 -13.37
C GLY A 234 -3.52 -20.02 -12.04
N ARG A 235 -4.40 -20.44 -11.13
CA ARG A 235 -4.52 -19.81 -9.80
C ARG A 235 -3.72 -20.63 -8.79
N HIS A 236 -2.68 -20.03 -8.25
CA HIS A 236 -1.83 -20.58 -7.18
C HIS A 236 -1.84 -19.64 -5.98
N GLU A 237 -1.40 -20.13 -4.82
CA GLU A 237 -1.36 -19.31 -3.59
C GLU A 237 -0.36 -18.17 -3.69
N ASP A 238 0.80 -18.40 -4.32
CA ASP A 238 1.80 -17.39 -4.73
C ASP A 238 2.50 -17.92 -6.01
N GLY A 239 3.19 -17.05 -6.74
CA GLY A 239 3.90 -17.43 -7.96
C GLY A 239 4.68 -16.27 -8.59
N PHE A 240 5.49 -16.59 -9.59
CA PHE A 240 6.30 -15.62 -10.33
C PHE A 240 5.93 -15.66 -11.81
N ILE A 241 5.80 -14.50 -12.44
CA ILE A 241 5.42 -14.41 -13.85
C ILE A 241 6.65 -14.42 -14.76
N ILE A 242 6.60 -15.25 -15.80
CA ILE A 242 7.66 -15.39 -16.79
C ILE A 242 7.08 -15.48 -18.20
N SER A 243 7.93 -15.36 -19.22
CA SER A 243 7.54 -15.59 -20.61
C SER A 243 7.34 -17.08 -20.92
N ASP A 244 6.38 -17.39 -21.77
CA ASP A 244 6.40 -18.62 -22.57
C ASP A 244 7.35 -18.47 -23.79
N PRO A 245 7.54 -19.51 -24.64
CA PRO A 245 8.35 -19.40 -25.85
C PRO A 245 7.85 -18.36 -26.89
N GLN A 246 6.61 -17.89 -26.75
CA GLN A 246 6.01 -16.85 -27.60
C GLN A 246 6.11 -15.45 -26.98
N GLY A 247 6.66 -15.33 -25.76
CA GLY A 247 6.81 -14.07 -25.03
C GLY A 247 5.54 -13.64 -24.26
N VAL A 248 4.57 -14.52 -24.08
CA VAL A 248 3.31 -14.27 -23.36
C VAL A 248 3.45 -14.67 -21.89
N ALA A 249 2.75 -13.95 -21.01
CA ALA A 249 2.78 -14.18 -19.57
C ALA A 249 2.26 -15.57 -19.18
N VAL A 250 3.06 -16.31 -18.39
CA VAL A 250 2.69 -17.57 -17.73
C VAL A 250 3.17 -17.56 -16.28
N ALA A 251 2.48 -18.27 -15.39
CA ALA A 251 2.90 -18.40 -13.99
C ALA A 251 3.84 -19.58 -13.78
N LEU A 252 4.93 -19.32 -13.05
CA LEU A 252 5.72 -20.36 -12.40
C LEU A 252 5.24 -20.54 -10.97
N LYS A 253 5.06 -21.81 -10.59
CA LYS A 253 4.92 -22.18 -9.19
C LYS A 253 6.23 -21.91 -8.44
N PRO A 254 6.15 -21.60 -7.14
CA PRO A 254 7.32 -21.37 -6.31
C PRO A 254 8.40 -22.48 -6.39
N GLU A 255 8.00 -23.75 -6.42
CA GLU A 255 8.92 -24.89 -6.54
C GLU A 255 9.63 -24.92 -7.89
N GLN A 256 8.91 -24.60 -8.97
CA GLN A 256 9.50 -24.55 -10.32
C GLN A 256 10.55 -23.45 -10.41
N LEU A 257 10.27 -22.27 -9.84
CA LEU A 257 11.24 -21.18 -9.78
C LEU A 257 12.46 -21.58 -8.94
N ALA A 258 12.24 -22.22 -7.78
CA ALA A 258 13.30 -22.68 -6.89
C ALA A 258 14.24 -23.69 -7.57
N GLU A 259 13.71 -24.61 -8.38
CA GLU A 259 14.51 -25.52 -9.22
C GLU A 259 15.35 -24.78 -10.26
N ILE A 260 14.77 -23.75 -10.90
CA ILE A 260 15.43 -22.96 -11.93
C ILE A 260 16.59 -22.14 -11.36
N VAL A 261 16.36 -21.38 -10.28
CA VAL A 261 17.41 -20.52 -9.68
C VAL A 261 18.56 -21.31 -9.06
N ASN A 262 18.35 -22.60 -8.80
CA ASN A 262 19.35 -23.53 -8.27
C ASN A 262 19.87 -24.54 -9.31
N ALA A 263 19.65 -24.30 -10.62
CA ALA A 263 20.03 -25.25 -11.67
C ALA A 263 21.56 -25.39 -11.86
N GLY A 264 22.35 -24.40 -11.41
CA GLY A 264 23.80 -24.39 -11.45
C GLY A 264 24.46 -25.52 -10.66
N ALA A 265 25.67 -25.91 -11.09
CA ALA A 265 26.49 -26.87 -10.36
C ALA A 265 26.90 -26.29 -8.99
N LEU A 266 27.38 -25.05 -8.98
CA LEU A 266 27.54 -24.25 -7.77
C LEU A 266 26.21 -23.54 -7.45
N LYS A 267 25.84 -23.50 -6.17
CA LYS A 267 24.59 -22.83 -5.75
C LYS A 267 24.80 -21.34 -5.56
N PRO A 268 23.80 -20.49 -5.84
CA PRO A 268 23.93 -19.05 -5.66
C PRO A 268 24.16 -18.70 -4.19
N ALA A 269 25.07 -17.74 -3.96
CA ALA A 269 25.30 -17.17 -2.65
C ALA A 269 24.15 -16.23 -2.23
N LEU A 270 23.50 -15.55 -3.18
CA LEU A 270 22.28 -14.78 -2.96
C LEU A 270 21.31 -14.92 -4.13
N VAL A 271 20.04 -15.12 -3.78
CA VAL A 271 18.91 -14.93 -4.68
C VAL A 271 18.10 -13.73 -4.20
N SER A 272 18.03 -12.66 -4.96
CA SER A 272 17.16 -11.51 -4.67
C SER A 272 15.95 -11.54 -5.59
N VAL A 273 14.75 -11.46 -5.02
CA VAL A 273 13.49 -11.55 -5.77
C VAL A 273 12.72 -10.24 -5.58
N ASN A 274 12.89 -9.30 -6.52
CA ASN A 274 12.23 -8.01 -6.52
C ASN A 274 10.84 -8.07 -7.18
N VAL A 275 9.93 -8.79 -6.51
CA VAL A 275 8.48 -8.77 -6.80
C VAL A 275 7.71 -8.79 -5.48
N TYR A 276 6.44 -8.38 -5.50
CA TYR A 276 5.58 -8.46 -4.31
C TYR A 276 5.42 -9.91 -3.86
N ASN A 277 5.11 -10.13 -2.57
CA ASN A 277 4.80 -11.48 -2.04
C ASN A 277 5.90 -12.54 -2.26
N SER A 278 7.15 -12.14 -2.48
CA SER A 278 8.25 -13.04 -2.84
C SER A 278 8.89 -13.77 -1.65
N ALA A 279 8.90 -13.17 -0.46
CA ALA A 279 9.61 -13.71 0.69
C ALA A 279 9.05 -15.03 1.20
N ALA A 280 7.72 -15.13 1.29
CA ALA A 280 7.04 -16.21 2.02
C ALA A 280 7.28 -17.59 1.39
N ARG A 281 7.26 -17.65 0.05
CA ARG A 281 7.40 -18.90 -0.71
C ARG A 281 8.56 -18.88 -1.69
N LEU A 282 8.65 -17.89 -2.58
CA LEU A 282 9.67 -17.86 -3.64
C LEU A 282 11.08 -17.89 -3.02
N CYS A 283 11.37 -17.00 -2.08
CA CYS A 283 12.67 -16.95 -1.40
C CYS A 283 12.90 -18.16 -0.48
N ALA A 284 11.88 -18.56 0.28
CA ALA A 284 11.99 -19.70 1.19
C ALA A 284 12.32 -21.01 0.43
N LEU A 285 11.67 -21.24 -0.71
CA LEU A 285 11.92 -22.41 -1.54
C LEU A 285 13.22 -22.31 -2.33
N ALA A 286 13.64 -21.11 -2.77
CA ALA A 286 14.98 -20.93 -3.33
C ALA A 286 16.07 -21.41 -2.35
N VAL A 287 15.94 -21.09 -1.06
CA VAL A 287 16.83 -21.58 0.01
C VAL A 287 16.66 -23.08 0.25
N ALA A 288 15.43 -23.58 0.30
CA ALA A 288 15.14 -25.01 0.45
C ALA A 288 15.76 -25.87 -0.66
N HIS A 289 15.87 -25.35 -1.88
CA HIS A 289 16.47 -26.05 -3.02
C HIS A 289 17.99 -25.89 -3.10
N GLY A 290 18.59 -24.94 -2.37
CA GLY A 290 20.04 -24.89 -2.19
C GLY A 290 20.69 -23.51 -2.16
N ALA A 291 19.97 -22.43 -2.44
CA ALA A 291 20.52 -21.10 -2.35
C ALA A 291 21.02 -20.86 -0.93
N ARG A 292 22.18 -20.21 -0.78
CA ARG A 292 22.70 -19.92 0.57
C ARG A 292 21.72 -19.02 1.30
N VAL A 293 21.36 -17.93 0.64
CA VAL A 293 20.52 -16.86 1.15
C VAL A 293 19.55 -16.41 0.05
N ALA A 294 18.34 -16.01 0.45
CA ALA A 294 17.41 -15.31 -0.43
C ALA A 294 16.77 -14.10 0.25
N VAL A 295 16.59 -13.03 -0.52
CA VAL A 295 15.95 -11.78 -0.06
C VAL A 295 14.74 -11.48 -0.93
N GLY A 296 13.64 -11.09 -0.29
CA GLY A 296 12.42 -10.65 -0.97
C GLY A 296 11.49 -9.93 -0.01
N PHE A 297 10.25 -9.77 -0.45
CA PHE A 297 9.22 -8.99 0.24
C PHE A 297 8.09 -9.88 0.72
N GLN A 298 7.69 -9.71 1.98
CA GLN A 298 6.57 -10.41 2.58
C GLN A 298 5.23 -10.03 1.92
N ASP A 299 5.18 -8.86 1.29
CA ASP A 299 3.97 -8.20 0.76
C ASP A 299 4.33 -7.17 -0.32
N GLU A 300 3.42 -6.23 -0.63
CA GLU A 300 3.65 -5.11 -1.54
C GLU A 300 4.79 -4.20 -1.05
N ILE A 301 5.67 -3.80 -1.96
CA ILE A 301 6.76 -2.86 -1.69
C ILE A 301 6.66 -1.67 -2.62
N ASP A 302 6.93 -0.48 -2.09
CA ASP A 302 7.09 0.69 -2.95
C ASP A 302 8.36 0.55 -3.82
N ASN A 303 8.24 0.85 -5.11
CA ASN A 303 9.36 0.68 -6.06
C ASN A 303 10.59 1.49 -5.65
N HIS A 304 10.41 2.73 -5.18
CA HIS A 304 11.51 3.58 -4.76
C HIS A 304 12.21 3.01 -3.52
N LEU A 305 11.42 2.47 -2.58
CA LEU A 305 11.96 1.81 -1.39
C LEU A 305 12.76 0.54 -1.73
N ALA A 306 12.25 -0.28 -2.65
CA ALA A 306 12.93 -1.47 -3.15
C ALA A 306 14.26 -1.12 -3.83
N GLU A 307 14.26 -0.09 -4.68
CA GLU A 307 15.47 0.41 -5.36
C GLU A 307 16.53 0.89 -4.37
N ILE A 308 16.16 1.70 -3.37
CA ILE A 308 17.08 2.17 -2.33
C ILE A 308 17.65 1.00 -1.54
N PHE A 309 16.80 0.03 -1.17
CA PHE A 309 17.22 -1.14 -0.42
C PHE A 309 18.22 -1.99 -1.20
N PHE A 310 17.90 -2.41 -2.43
CA PHE A 310 18.79 -3.25 -3.22
C PHE A 310 20.06 -2.51 -3.63
N ALA A 311 19.99 -1.22 -3.99
CA ALA A 311 21.18 -0.42 -4.26
C ALA A 311 22.14 -0.38 -3.06
N SER A 312 21.58 -0.22 -1.85
CA SER A 312 22.37 -0.20 -0.61
C SER A 312 22.92 -1.58 -0.26
N LEU A 313 22.14 -2.64 -0.46
CA LEU A 313 22.56 -4.03 -0.23
C LEU A 313 23.74 -4.40 -1.13
N TYR A 314 23.61 -4.14 -2.43
CA TYR A 314 24.64 -4.48 -3.41
C TYR A 314 25.91 -3.70 -3.20
N ARG A 315 25.83 -2.41 -2.87
CA ARG A 315 27.00 -1.60 -2.55
C ARG A 315 27.74 -2.09 -1.32
N ALA A 316 27.01 -2.30 -0.23
CA ALA A 316 27.60 -2.77 1.02
C ALA A 316 28.27 -4.14 0.83
N TRP A 317 27.70 -4.99 -0.03
CA TRP A 317 28.27 -6.29 -0.32
C TRP A 317 29.46 -6.24 -1.28
N HIS A 318 29.43 -5.37 -2.29
CA HIS A 318 30.54 -5.17 -3.21
C HIS A 318 31.76 -4.53 -2.53
N ASP A 319 31.57 -3.56 -1.64
CA ASP A 319 32.68 -2.88 -0.94
C ASP A 319 33.45 -3.79 0.02
N ASP A 320 32.83 -4.89 0.49
CA ASP A 320 33.50 -5.95 1.22
C ASP A 320 32.94 -7.32 0.77
N PRO A 321 33.48 -7.92 -0.31
CA PRO A 321 32.99 -9.21 -0.82
C PRO A 321 33.18 -10.37 0.18
N ASP A 322 34.13 -10.20 1.11
CA ASP A 322 34.34 -11.12 2.23
C ASP A 322 33.34 -10.88 3.38
N THR A 323 32.61 -9.74 3.38
CA THR A 323 31.48 -9.49 4.27
C THR A 323 30.36 -10.47 3.94
N TYR A 324 29.94 -11.18 4.98
CA TYR A 324 28.74 -12.01 4.91
C TYR A 324 27.51 -11.16 4.63
N VAL A 325 26.50 -11.74 3.97
CA VAL A 325 25.28 -11.03 3.56
C VAL A 325 24.52 -10.31 4.69
N LEU A 326 24.65 -10.76 5.95
CA LEU A 326 23.93 -10.21 7.09
C LEU A 326 24.34 -8.75 7.39
N PRO A 327 25.63 -8.40 7.56
CA PRO A 327 26.04 -6.99 7.65
C PRO A 327 25.59 -6.12 6.48
N ALA A 328 25.67 -6.61 5.23
CA ALA A 328 25.22 -5.87 4.05
C ALA A 328 23.69 -5.62 4.08
N PHE A 329 22.92 -6.64 4.46
CA PHE A 329 21.47 -6.54 4.67
C PHE A 329 21.12 -5.56 5.80
N GLN A 330 21.87 -5.58 6.90
CA GLN A 330 21.69 -4.63 8.00
C GLN A 330 21.93 -3.19 7.54
N ALA A 331 23.02 -2.93 6.82
CA ALA A 331 23.32 -1.60 6.29
C ALA A 331 22.21 -1.10 5.35
N ALA A 332 21.76 -1.95 4.42
CA ALA A 332 20.65 -1.64 3.52
C ALA A 332 19.35 -1.36 4.28
N PHE A 333 19.04 -2.15 5.30
CA PHE A 333 17.88 -1.96 6.15
C PHE A 333 17.95 -0.63 6.91
N GLU A 334 19.11 -0.25 7.43
CA GLU A 334 19.30 1.04 8.11
C GLU A 334 19.11 2.24 7.18
N GLU A 335 19.53 2.14 5.91
CA GLU A 335 19.27 3.19 4.91
C GLU A 335 17.77 3.43 4.67
N THR A 336 16.98 2.35 4.54
CA THR A 336 15.52 2.49 4.39
C THR A 336 14.87 3.19 5.59
N ARG A 337 15.47 3.07 6.79
CA ARG A 337 14.98 3.75 8.01
C ARG A 337 15.34 5.23 8.05
N LYS A 338 16.22 5.74 7.20
CA LYS A 338 16.56 7.17 7.13
C LYS A 338 15.51 7.98 6.35
N LEU A 339 14.68 7.31 5.56
CA LEU A 339 13.63 7.96 4.76
C LEU A 339 12.57 8.64 5.64
N PRO A 340 11.84 9.64 5.13
CA PRO A 340 10.73 10.27 5.84
C PRO A 340 9.68 9.24 6.29
N ASP A 341 8.91 9.57 7.33
CA ASP A 341 7.93 8.63 7.91
C ASP A 341 6.93 8.10 6.88
N GLU A 342 6.54 8.91 5.88
CA GLU A 342 5.65 8.50 4.78
C GLU A 342 6.18 7.35 3.91
N TYR A 343 7.50 7.12 3.90
CA TYR A 343 8.17 6.02 3.20
C TYR A 343 8.77 4.96 4.17
N ARG A 344 8.69 5.16 5.49
CA ARG A 344 9.24 4.23 6.49
C ARG A 344 8.31 3.04 6.74
N MET A 345 8.77 1.83 6.41
CA MET A 345 8.10 0.61 6.85
C MET A 345 8.33 0.33 8.36
N GLN A 346 7.26 0.26 9.16
CA GLN A 346 7.31 -0.24 10.55
C GLN A 346 7.13 -1.76 10.58
N GLY A 347 8.18 -2.50 10.96
CA GLY A 347 8.25 -3.97 10.86
C GLY A 347 8.64 -4.37 9.43
N SER A 348 9.78 -5.04 9.22
CA SER A 348 10.32 -5.18 7.86
C SER A 348 9.37 -5.97 6.96
N GLY A 349 8.90 -5.34 5.88
CA GLY A 349 8.33 -6.07 4.73
C GLY A 349 9.43 -6.81 3.98
N ILE A 350 10.69 -6.44 4.20
CA ILE A 350 11.88 -7.08 3.63
C ILE A 350 12.32 -8.25 4.53
N VAL A 351 12.51 -9.42 3.92
CA VAL A 351 12.81 -10.67 4.62
C VAL A 351 14.09 -11.28 4.08
N LEU A 352 14.97 -11.71 4.99
CA LEU A 352 16.20 -12.44 4.69
C LEU A 352 16.04 -13.91 5.12
N TRP A 353 16.06 -14.82 4.15
CA TRP A 353 16.13 -16.27 4.38
C TRP A 353 17.57 -16.76 4.23
N SER A 354 17.97 -17.72 5.04
CA SER A 354 19.25 -18.43 4.93
C SER A 354 19.09 -19.93 5.18
N ASN A 355 19.92 -20.77 4.57
CA ASN A 355 19.91 -22.20 4.85
C ASN A 355 20.72 -22.60 6.10
N THR A 356 21.48 -21.65 6.65
CA THR A 356 22.31 -21.81 7.84
C THR A 356 22.24 -20.58 8.73
N SER A 357 22.66 -20.71 9.98
CA SER A 357 22.69 -19.58 10.90
C SER A 357 23.68 -18.50 10.44
N LEU A 358 23.23 -17.26 10.41
CA LEU A 358 24.05 -16.09 10.06
C LEU A 358 24.67 -15.44 11.31
N LEU A 359 24.22 -15.79 12.51
CA LEU A 359 24.65 -15.13 13.75
C LEU A 359 26.10 -15.45 14.16
N TYR A 360 26.61 -16.65 13.84
CA TYR A 360 28.02 -16.99 14.06
C TYR A 360 28.97 -16.00 13.35
N GLN A 361 28.53 -15.45 12.22
CA GLN A 361 29.29 -14.55 11.36
C GLN A 361 29.47 -13.15 11.99
N VAL A 362 28.61 -12.78 12.95
CA VAL A 362 28.70 -11.50 13.70
C VAL A 362 29.64 -11.64 14.89
N SER A 363 29.67 -12.80 15.56
CA SER A 363 30.51 -13.04 16.75
C SER A 363 32.02 -13.02 16.49
N GLU A 364 32.46 -13.31 15.26
CA GLU A 364 33.89 -13.23 14.87
C GLU A 364 34.33 -11.81 14.46
N ARG A 365 33.40 -10.95 14.06
CA ARG A 365 33.65 -9.61 13.48
C ARG A 365 33.31 -8.45 14.40
N GLU A 366 33.16 -8.65 15.72
CA GLU A 366 33.16 -7.56 16.72
C GLU A 366 34.55 -6.88 16.84
N ARG A 367 35.07 -6.39 15.71
CA ARG A 367 36.07 -5.34 15.61
C ARG A 367 35.67 -4.51 14.40
N SER A 368 34.86 -3.49 14.67
CA SER A 368 34.67 -2.30 13.82
C SER A 368 34.49 -2.58 12.33
N VAL A 369 33.25 -2.54 11.84
CA VAL A 369 33.01 -2.06 10.48
C VAL A 369 32.85 -0.54 10.60
N PRO A 370 33.86 0.28 10.30
CA PRO A 370 33.59 1.68 10.08
C PRO A 370 32.66 1.76 8.86
N LEU A 371 31.74 2.72 8.83
CA LEU A 371 31.24 3.23 7.57
C LEU A 371 32.50 3.63 6.76
N ILE A 372 32.89 2.79 5.79
CA ILE A 372 34.00 3.12 4.91
C ILE A 372 33.47 4.22 3.99
N GLU A 373 33.66 5.48 4.39
CA GLU A 373 33.75 6.56 3.42
C GLU A 373 34.96 6.24 2.54
N ARG A 374 34.73 5.81 1.31
CA ARG A 374 35.81 5.63 0.33
C ARG A 374 36.65 6.92 0.26
N PRO A 375 37.99 6.83 0.47
CA PRO A 375 38.88 7.96 0.22
C PRO A 375 38.73 8.45 -1.22
N SER A 376 38.77 9.77 -1.40
CA SER A 376 38.77 10.42 -2.70
C SER A 376 40.01 10.05 -3.51
N THR A 377 39.88 9.16 -4.48
CA THR A 377 40.88 8.93 -5.51
C THR A 377 40.27 9.21 -6.88
N GLY A 378 40.86 10.19 -7.59
CA GLY A 378 40.61 10.45 -9.00
C GLY A 378 39.91 11.77 -9.31
N SER A 379 40.72 12.79 -9.55
CA SER A 379 40.38 13.97 -10.35
C SER A 379 40.14 13.54 -11.81
N GLY A 380 38.88 13.56 -12.25
CA GLY A 380 38.53 13.40 -13.66
C GLY A 380 37.68 14.57 -14.11
N ASP A 381 38.21 15.40 -15.01
CA ASP A 381 37.58 16.62 -15.57
C ASP A 381 36.41 16.33 -16.54
N GLY A 382 35.64 15.26 -16.32
CA GLY A 382 34.42 14.96 -17.07
C GLY A 382 33.21 15.12 -16.15
N VAL A 383 32.17 15.84 -16.58
CA VAL A 383 30.87 15.85 -15.89
C VAL A 383 30.38 14.40 -15.86
N GLY A 384 30.24 13.81 -14.68
CA GLY A 384 29.66 12.48 -14.56
C GLY A 384 28.16 12.52 -14.88
N ASP A 385 27.65 11.51 -15.57
CA ASP A 385 26.23 11.47 -15.94
C ASP A 385 25.32 11.28 -14.72
N LEU A 386 24.06 11.71 -14.82
CA LEU A 386 23.00 11.38 -13.85
C LEU A 386 22.08 10.34 -14.47
N LEU A 387 21.65 9.37 -13.67
CA LEU A 387 20.54 8.50 -14.02
C LEU A 387 19.24 9.18 -13.58
N LEU A 388 18.33 9.38 -14.52
CA LEU A 388 17.06 10.07 -14.33
C LEU A 388 15.90 9.12 -14.59
N ASP A 389 14.99 9.02 -13.63
CA ASP A 389 13.74 8.28 -13.76
C ASP A 389 12.55 9.20 -13.47
N ILE A 390 11.88 9.63 -14.53
CA ILE A 390 10.89 10.71 -14.48
C ILE A 390 9.65 10.27 -15.25
N ALA A 391 8.56 10.06 -14.51
CA ALA A 391 7.26 9.65 -15.02
C ALA A 391 6.15 10.53 -14.41
N PRO A 392 5.53 11.43 -15.20
CA PRO A 392 4.31 12.13 -14.77
C PRO A 392 3.11 11.19 -14.79
N TYR A 393 2.07 11.53 -14.01
CA TYR A 393 0.76 10.90 -14.21
C TYR A 393 0.28 11.14 -15.64
N GLN A 394 -0.18 10.07 -16.31
CA GLN A 394 -0.71 10.19 -17.67
C GLN A 394 -2.02 11.00 -17.72
N ARG A 395 -2.79 10.96 -16.63
CA ARG A 395 -4.01 11.75 -16.45
C ARG A 395 -3.97 12.45 -15.10
N LEU A 396 -4.21 13.76 -15.09
CA LEU A 396 -4.28 14.58 -13.90
C LEU A 396 -5.75 14.90 -13.59
N ASN A 397 -6.21 14.45 -12.43
CA ASN A 397 -7.50 14.86 -11.87
C ASN A 397 -7.32 16.09 -10.98
N TYR A 398 -8.25 17.06 -11.09
CA TYR A 398 -8.23 18.23 -10.22
C TYR A 398 -8.32 17.85 -8.73
N ALA A 399 -9.08 16.81 -8.38
CA ALA A 399 -9.20 16.33 -7.00
C ALA A 399 -7.86 15.83 -6.43
N ILE A 400 -7.07 15.09 -7.21
CA ILE A 400 -5.71 14.66 -6.82
C ILE A 400 -4.86 15.90 -6.49
N LEU A 401 -4.78 16.83 -7.44
CA LEU A 401 -3.93 18.00 -7.29
C LEU A 401 -4.40 18.87 -6.11
N HIS A 402 -5.71 19.10 -5.99
CA HIS A 402 -6.32 19.94 -4.95
C HIS A 402 -5.97 19.46 -3.54
N ASN A 403 -5.95 18.14 -3.35
CA ASN A 403 -5.69 17.52 -2.06
C ASN A 403 -4.20 17.13 -1.88
N ARG A 404 -3.28 17.97 -2.38
CA ARG A 404 -1.81 17.84 -2.22
C ARG A 404 -1.16 16.66 -2.94
N GLY A 405 -1.85 16.06 -3.92
CA GLY A 405 -1.28 15.01 -4.76
C GLY A 405 -0.08 15.46 -5.60
N HIS A 406 0.71 14.48 -6.04
CA HIS A 406 1.92 14.69 -6.83
C HIS A 406 1.61 14.76 -8.33
N LEU A 407 2.47 15.46 -9.08
CA LEU A 407 2.39 15.48 -10.56
C LEU A 407 3.08 14.27 -11.20
N PHE A 408 3.97 13.64 -10.45
CA PHE A 408 4.80 12.54 -10.89
C PHE A 408 4.49 11.30 -10.08
N THR A 409 4.40 10.17 -10.77
CA THR A 409 4.46 8.85 -10.14
C THR A 409 5.89 8.53 -9.73
N GLN A 410 6.88 9.03 -10.48
CA GLN A 410 8.31 8.91 -10.17
C GLN A 410 9.07 10.16 -10.65
N PHE A 411 9.98 10.68 -9.82
CA PHE A 411 10.95 11.70 -10.20
C PHE A 411 12.24 11.52 -9.38
N ASN A 412 13.02 10.53 -9.78
CA ASN A 412 14.27 10.16 -9.12
C ASN A 412 15.48 10.67 -9.88
N VAL A 413 16.47 11.17 -9.14
CA VAL A 413 17.80 11.51 -9.64
C VAL A 413 18.84 10.70 -8.90
N THR A 414 19.70 10.01 -9.64
CA THR A 414 20.77 9.18 -9.09
C THR A 414 22.11 9.62 -9.65
N ARG A 415 23.09 9.89 -8.78
CA ARG A 415 24.47 10.14 -9.18
C ARG A 415 25.12 8.82 -9.60
N THR A 416 25.61 8.74 -10.84
CA THR A 416 26.26 7.52 -11.35
C THR A 416 27.73 7.41 -10.95
N SER A 417 28.37 8.54 -10.65
CA SER A 417 29.76 8.60 -10.25
C SER A 417 30.02 9.79 -9.31
N ARG A 418 31.23 9.87 -8.76
CA ARG A 418 31.65 11.02 -7.93
C ARG A 418 31.73 12.33 -8.69
N ASN A 419 32.01 12.26 -10.00
CA ASN A 419 32.06 13.43 -10.88
C ASN A 419 30.65 13.87 -11.30
N SER A 420 29.62 13.09 -10.98
CA SER A 420 28.24 13.49 -11.22
C SER A 420 27.86 14.68 -10.33
N PRO A 421 27.12 15.66 -10.86
CA PRO A 421 26.70 16.85 -10.12
C PRO A 421 26.04 16.49 -8.79
N ASP A 422 26.44 17.17 -7.70
CA ASP A 422 25.85 17.04 -6.36
C ASP A 422 24.56 17.87 -6.19
N LYS A 423 24.28 18.73 -7.17
CA LYS A 423 23.12 19.61 -7.19
C LYS A 423 22.59 19.77 -8.62
N VAL A 424 21.28 19.80 -8.76
CA VAL A 424 20.57 20.08 -10.01
C VAL A 424 19.57 21.22 -9.84
N HIS A 425 19.39 22.00 -10.90
CA HIS A 425 18.27 22.92 -11.05
C HIS A 425 17.19 22.23 -11.89
N VAL A 426 15.99 22.15 -11.31
CA VAL A 426 14.83 21.51 -11.93
C VAL A 426 13.82 22.59 -12.28
N GLU A 427 13.42 22.61 -13.55
CA GLU A 427 12.28 23.36 -14.04
C GLU A 427 11.22 22.39 -14.55
N VAL A 428 10.00 22.50 -14.00
CA VAL A 428 8.84 21.76 -14.48
C VAL A 428 7.77 22.76 -14.89
N VAL A 429 7.28 22.68 -16.11
CA VAL A 429 6.25 23.59 -16.63
C VAL A 429 5.05 22.76 -17.07
N ALA A 430 3.96 22.83 -16.31
CA ALA A 430 2.67 22.33 -16.78
C ALA A 430 2.04 23.37 -17.69
N ARG A 431 1.72 22.98 -18.92
CA ARG A 431 0.91 23.77 -19.84
C ARG A 431 -0.51 23.29 -19.77
N VAL A 432 -1.48 24.18 -19.90
CA VAL A 432 -2.90 23.84 -20.08
C VAL A 432 -3.53 25.06 -20.74
N GLY A 433 -4.06 24.86 -21.94
CA GLY A 433 -4.49 25.95 -22.79
C GLY A 433 -3.31 26.87 -23.15
N ALA A 434 -3.51 28.18 -23.05
CA ALA A 434 -2.48 29.19 -23.35
C ALA A 434 -1.59 29.56 -22.14
N GLN A 435 -1.80 28.95 -20.97
CA GLN A 435 -1.13 29.32 -19.74
C GLN A 435 -0.04 28.30 -19.36
N GLU A 436 1.04 28.81 -18.79
CA GLU A 436 2.18 28.02 -18.30
C GLU A 436 2.33 28.18 -16.79
N TYR A 437 2.59 27.07 -16.12
CA TYR A 437 2.67 27.02 -14.66
C TYR A 437 4.00 26.39 -14.26
N PRO A 438 5.04 27.22 -14.08
CA PRO A 438 6.37 26.75 -13.79
C PRO A 438 6.56 26.47 -12.29
N TYR A 439 7.20 25.35 -12.00
CA TYR A 439 7.97 25.09 -10.80
C TYR A 439 9.45 25.25 -11.13
N ARG A 440 10.20 25.92 -10.25
CA ARG A 440 11.67 26.04 -10.36
C ARG A 440 12.28 25.82 -8.99
N GLY A 441 13.20 24.87 -8.89
CA GLY A 441 13.83 24.49 -7.64
C GLY A 441 15.28 24.06 -7.83
N SER A 442 16.06 24.15 -6.76
CA SER A 442 17.42 23.58 -6.73
C SER A 442 17.46 22.48 -5.69
N HIS A 443 17.93 21.30 -6.08
CA HIS A 443 17.84 20.09 -5.27
C HIS A 443 19.19 19.40 -5.20
N SER A 444 19.50 18.82 -4.03
CA SER A 444 20.62 17.89 -3.89
C SER A 444 20.32 16.62 -4.68
N THR A 445 21.33 16.02 -5.30
CA THR A 445 21.22 14.72 -5.99
C THR A 445 21.67 13.55 -5.11
N GLY A 446 21.95 13.81 -3.83
CA GLY A 446 22.28 12.79 -2.85
C GLY A 446 23.65 12.14 -3.05
N GLU A 447 23.73 10.86 -2.68
CA GLU A 447 24.95 10.05 -2.76
C GLU A 447 25.03 9.26 -4.07
N VAL A 448 26.25 8.91 -4.47
CA VAL A 448 26.48 8.03 -5.64
C VAL A 448 25.73 6.70 -5.47
N GLY A 449 25.05 6.28 -6.53
CA GLY A 449 24.30 5.03 -6.59
C GLY A 449 23.04 4.97 -5.73
N LYS A 450 22.61 6.08 -5.08
CA LYS A 450 21.34 6.17 -4.33
C LYS A 450 20.35 7.06 -5.09
N PRO A 451 19.11 6.59 -5.33
CA PRO A 451 18.03 7.44 -5.86
C PRO A 451 17.58 8.51 -4.85
N GLU A 452 17.44 9.76 -5.31
CA GLU A 452 16.80 10.84 -4.57
C GLU A 452 15.46 11.22 -5.24
N ASP A 453 14.34 11.03 -4.54
CA ASP A 453 13.02 11.50 -5.00
C ASP A 453 12.89 13.02 -4.84
N ILE A 454 12.96 13.73 -5.97
CA ILE A 454 12.76 15.18 -6.08
C ILE A 454 11.28 15.52 -6.27
N GLY A 455 10.47 14.59 -6.79
CA GLY A 455 9.06 14.77 -7.11
C GLY A 455 8.22 15.21 -5.91
N LYS A 456 8.60 14.76 -4.71
CA LYS A 456 8.00 15.20 -3.44
C LYS A 456 8.03 16.71 -3.20
N TYR A 457 8.98 17.44 -3.80
CA TYR A 457 9.08 18.91 -3.68
C TYR A 457 8.36 19.67 -4.78
N ILE A 458 8.01 19.01 -5.88
CA ILE A 458 7.44 19.66 -7.05
C ILE A 458 5.95 19.85 -6.81
N ARG A 459 5.54 21.12 -6.67
CA ARG A 459 4.14 21.53 -6.55
C ARG A 459 3.87 22.64 -7.54
N ILE A 460 2.77 22.52 -8.28
CA ILE A 460 2.31 23.54 -9.21
C ILE A 460 1.07 24.21 -8.61
N PRO A 461 0.98 25.55 -8.61
CA PRO A 461 -0.14 26.26 -8.00
C PRO A 461 -1.46 25.93 -8.70
N LEU A 462 -2.53 25.74 -7.92
CA LEU A 462 -3.88 25.38 -8.39
C LEU A 462 -4.87 26.54 -8.52
N SER A 463 -4.36 27.76 -8.70
CA SER A 463 -5.16 28.97 -8.95
C SER A 463 -5.83 29.01 -10.34
N TRP A 464 -6.22 27.85 -10.87
CA TRP A 464 -6.59 27.66 -12.26
C TRP A 464 -8.06 27.98 -12.51
N ASP A 465 -8.38 29.25 -12.67
CA ASP A 465 -9.70 29.64 -13.20
C ASP A 465 -10.03 28.89 -14.49
N TYR A 466 -9.02 28.60 -15.32
CA TYR A 466 -9.20 27.83 -16.55
C TYR A 466 -9.53 26.34 -16.32
N LEU A 467 -8.87 25.64 -15.38
CA LEU A 467 -9.22 24.23 -15.08
C LEU A 467 -10.65 24.09 -14.56
N ARG A 468 -11.13 25.08 -13.80
CA ARG A 468 -12.51 25.14 -13.32
C ARG A 468 -13.52 25.35 -14.43
N THR A 469 -13.08 25.81 -15.62
CA THR A 469 -13.95 25.99 -16.80
C THR A 469 -13.85 24.86 -17.82
N LEU A 470 -12.98 23.86 -17.60
CA LEU A 470 -12.86 22.74 -18.54
C LEU A 470 -14.15 21.92 -18.53
N SER A 471 -14.84 21.88 -19.68
CA SER A 471 -15.98 21.00 -19.89
C SER A 471 -15.56 19.61 -20.40
N GLU A 472 -14.39 19.50 -21.04
CA GLU A 472 -13.87 18.27 -21.65
C GLU A 472 -12.41 18.03 -21.30
N THR A 473 -11.96 16.77 -21.39
CA THR A 473 -10.56 16.40 -21.15
C THR A 473 -9.64 17.19 -22.07
N LEU A 474 -8.66 17.86 -21.47
CA LEU A 474 -7.65 18.61 -22.20
C LEU A 474 -6.39 17.77 -22.34
N ARG A 475 -5.99 17.45 -23.58
CA ARG A 475 -4.66 16.91 -23.85
C ARG A 475 -3.65 18.05 -23.82
N THR A 476 -2.63 17.90 -23.00
CA THR A 476 -1.62 18.93 -22.81
C THR A 476 -0.24 18.32 -22.54
N THR A 477 0.71 19.15 -22.12
CA THR A 477 2.08 18.73 -21.87
C THR A 477 2.63 19.20 -20.53
N VAL A 478 3.44 18.35 -19.90
CA VAL A 478 4.36 18.72 -18.83
C VAL A 478 5.76 18.73 -19.42
N TYR A 479 6.41 19.89 -19.40
CA TYR A 479 7.80 20.04 -19.79
C TYR A 479 8.69 19.92 -18.55
N VAL A 480 9.77 19.15 -18.65
CA VAL A 480 10.76 18.96 -17.60
C VAL A 480 12.13 19.30 -18.16
N ARG A 481 12.87 20.16 -17.45
CA ARG A 481 14.26 20.49 -17.74
C ARG A 481 15.09 20.34 -16.48
N ILE A 482 16.18 19.60 -16.60
CA ILE A 482 17.17 19.42 -15.53
C ILE A 482 18.49 19.97 -16.01
N THR A 483 19.07 20.87 -15.24
CA THR A 483 20.37 21.49 -15.54
C THR A 483 21.32 21.35 -14.36
N ALA A 484 22.62 21.19 -14.65
CA ALA A 484 23.68 21.27 -13.65
C ALA A 484 24.93 21.90 -14.28
N HIS A 485 25.63 22.73 -13.51
CA HIS A 485 26.84 23.43 -13.98
C HIS A 485 26.63 24.12 -15.34
N ASP A 486 25.49 24.79 -15.52
CA ASP A 486 25.04 25.46 -16.75
C ASP A 486 24.78 24.56 -17.98
N ASN A 487 24.94 23.25 -17.85
CA ASN A 487 24.62 22.27 -18.89
C ASN A 487 23.21 21.69 -18.71
N VAL A 488 22.52 21.46 -19.82
CA VAL A 488 21.25 20.71 -19.83
C VAL A 488 21.56 19.23 -19.76
N ILE A 489 21.09 18.57 -18.71
CA ILE A 489 21.22 17.13 -18.51
C ILE A 489 20.06 16.41 -19.20
N GLU A 490 18.84 16.93 -19.00
CA GLU A 490 17.62 16.39 -19.60
C GLU A 490 16.68 17.53 -19.97
N GLU A 491 16.03 17.38 -21.11
CA GLU A 491 14.97 18.27 -21.57
C GLU A 491 13.93 17.42 -22.28
N LYS A 492 12.78 17.20 -21.64
CA LYS A 492 11.75 16.29 -22.13
C LYS A 492 10.36 16.85 -21.92
N THR A 493 9.50 16.60 -22.91
CA THR A 493 8.10 16.98 -22.87
C THR A 493 7.25 15.71 -22.82
N TYR A 494 6.39 15.62 -21.81
CA TYR A 494 5.47 14.50 -21.60
C TYR A 494 4.06 14.94 -21.99
N GLN A 495 3.35 14.09 -22.71
CA GLN A 495 1.91 14.29 -22.94
C GLN A 495 1.16 13.85 -21.69
N VAL A 496 0.24 14.70 -21.22
CA VAL A 496 -0.65 14.39 -20.09
C VAL A 496 -2.06 14.84 -20.44
N ASP A 497 -3.04 14.08 -19.98
CA ASP A 497 -4.45 14.45 -20.04
C ASP A 497 -4.82 15.17 -18.75
N VAL A 498 -5.59 16.25 -18.84
CA VAL A 498 -6.16 16.91 -17.68
C VAL A 498 -7.67 16.71 -17.70
N ALA A 499 -8.16 16.02 -16.67
CA ALA A 499 -9.57 15.75 -16.50
C ALA A 499 -10.32 17.04 -16.10
N PRO A 500 -11.57 17.20 -16.55
CA PRO A 500 -12.46 18.24 -16.04
C PRO A 500 -12.67 18.12 -14.54
N LEU A 501 -12.99 19.25 -13.91
CA LEU A 501 -13.18 19.30 -12.46
C LEU A 501 -14.26 18.33 -11.96
N GLU A 502 -15.28 18.11 -12.77
CA GLU A 502 -16.44 17.26 -12.48
C GLU A 502 -16.21 15.78 -12.85
N GLU A 503 -14.99 15.36 -13.15
CA GLU A 503 -14.70 13.98 -13.50
C GLU A 503 -14.12 13.20 -12.33
N TRP A 504 -14.67 12.02 -12.07
CA TRP A 504 -14.18 11.07 -11.09
C TRP A 504 -14.05 9.69 -11.73
N SER A 505 -13.00 8.95 -11.37
CA SER A 505 -12.79 7.58 -11.84
C SER A 505 -12.91 6.57 -10.72
N ASP A 506 -13.55 5.45 -11.01
CA ASP A 506 -13.62 4.29 -10.11
C ASP A 506 -12.33 3.44 -10.21
N THR A 507 -11.17 4.07 -10.02
CA THR A 507 -9.86 3.42 -9.89
C THR A 507 -9.37 3.47 -8.46
N ASP A 508 -8.41 2.62 -8.10
CA ASP A 508 -7.88 2.58 -6.75
C ASP A 508 -7.17 3.90 -6.38
N GLU A 509 -6.59 4.64 -7.36
CA GLU A 509 -6.00 5.96 -7.13
C GLU A 509 -7.02 7.10 -6.97
N ASP A 510 -8.20 7.01 -7.61
CA ASP A 510 -9.19 8.09 -7.65
C ASP A 510 -10.31 7.94 -6.59
N ARG A 511 -10.65 6.71 -6.19
CA ARG A 511 -11.68 6.42 -5.17
C ARG A 511 -11.45 7.17 -3.87
N ILE A 512 -10.19 7.33 -3.49
CA ILE A 512 -9.76 8.02 -2.26
C ILE A 512 -10.20 9.49 -2.22
N TRP A 513 -10.39 10.11 -3.39
CA TRP A 513 -10.76 11.51 -3.54
C TRP A 513 -12.26 11.74 -3.73
N LEU A 514 -13.09 10.69 -3.72
CA LEU A 514 -14.54 10.84 -3.85
C LEU A 514 -15.16 11.82 -2.82
N PRO A 515 -14.70 11.90 -1.55
CA PRO A 515 -15.21 12.88 -0.61
C PRO A 515 -15.05 14.35 -1.07
N SER A 516 -14.14 14.66 -1.98
CA SER A 516 -14.02 16.02 -2.53
C SER A 516 -15.25 16.47 -3.32
N PHE A 517 -16.06 15.53 -3.81
CA PHE A 517 -17.31 15.81 -4.52
C PHE A 517 -18.52 15.95 -3.59
N VAL A 518 -18.35 15.78 -2.27
CA VAL A 518 -19.37 16.17 -1.29
C VAL A 518 -19.23 17.67 -1.04
N LEU A 519 -20.21 18.44 -1.49
CA LEU A 519 -20.16 19.92 -1.56
C LEU A 519 -21.18 20.57 -0.60
N PRO A 520 -20.94 20.56 0.73
CA PRO A 520 -21.91 21.04 1.71
C PRO A 520 -22.21 22.55 1.62
N ARG A 521 -21.32 23.32 0.99
CA ARG A 521 -21.46 24.77 0.80
C ARG A 521 -22.04 25.15 -0.57
N ASP A 522 -22.47 24.18 -1.35
CA ASP A 522 -23.20 24.45 -2.60
C ASP A 522 -24.51 25.20 -2.27
N VAL A 523 -24.80 26.27 -3.01
CA VAL A 523 -26.00 27.09 -2.77
C VAL A 523 -27.30 26.28 -2.79
N ALA A 524 -27.38 25.26 -3.65
CA ALA A 524 -28.58 24.45 -3.76
C ALA A 524 -28.75 23.50 -2.56
N VAL A 525 -27.65 23.11 -1.89
CA VAL A 525 -27.73 22.37 -0.60
C VAL A 525 -28.28 23.28 0.48
N ILE A 526 -27.78 24.50 0.58
CA ILE A 526 -28.24 25.51 1.55
C ILE A 526 -29.75 25.77 1.36
N ASP A 527 -30.18 25.98 0.11
CA ASP A 527 -31.57 26.24 -0.23
C ASP A 527 -32.47 25.02 0.02
N ALA A 528 -32.02 23.81 -0.30
CA ALA A 528 -32.76 22.58 -0.05
C ALA A 528 -32.98 22.34 1.45
N VAL A 529 -31.94 22.50 2.27
CA VAL A 529 -32.04 22.37 3.73
C VAL A 529 -32.94 23.47 4.33
N ALA A 530 -32.81 24.72 3.87
CA ALA A 530 -33.70 25.79 4.30
C ALA A 530 -35.17 25.50 3.95
N GLY A 531 -35.43 24.99 2.74
CA GLY A 531 -36.74 24.55 2.29
C GLY A 531 -37.29 23.38 3.10
N ALA A 532 -36.42 22.47 3.54
CA ALA A 532 -36.77 21.29 4.33
C ALA A 532 -37.29 21.64 5.74
N ARG A 533 -36.96 22.82 6.29
CA ARG A 533 -37.38 23.23 7.65
C ARG A 533 -38.88 23.14 7.89
N ARG A 534 -39.72 23.40 6.87
CA ARG A 534 -41.19 23.29 7.01
C ARG A 534 -41.65 21.85 7.30
N TYR A 535 -40.95 20.86 6.76
CA TYR A 535 -41.22 19.46 7.03
C TYR A 535 -40.74 19.10 8.43
N LEU A 536 -39.62 19.67 8.88
CA LEU A 536 -39.08 19.40 10.22
C LEU A 536 -40.07 19.87 11.26
N SER A 537 -40.51 21.14 11.16
CA SER A 537 -41.49 21.71 12.08
C SER A 537 -42.79 20.93 12.13
N ALA A 538 -43.24 20.39 10.99
CA ALA A 538 -44.44 19.56 10.93
C ALA A 538 -44.24 18.17 11.54
N LEU A 539 -43.08 17.54 11.34
CA LEU A 539 -42.77 16.20 11.85
C LEU A 539 -42.45 16.20 13.34
N SER A 540 -41.82 17.26 13.85
CA SER A 540 -41.48 17.42 15.26
C SER A 540 -42.57 18.12 16.09
N ASP A 541 -43.64 18.58 15.45
CA ASP A 541 -44.69 19.44 16.06
C ASP A 541 -44.11 20.65 16.82
N ASP A 542 -43.06 21.26 16.25
CA ASP A 542 -42.39 22.43 16.82
C ASP A 542 -42.08 23.48 15.74
N PRO A 543 -42.72 24.66 15.76
CA PRO A 543 -42.48 25.72 14.78
C PRO A 543 -41.08 26.34 14.88
N ASN A 544 -40.35 26.11 15.98
CA ASN A 544 -38.98 26.59 16.17
C ASN A 544 -37.92 25.53 15.84
N ALA A 545 -38.34 24.32 15.44
CA ALA A 545 -37.42 23.25 15.12
C ALA A 545 -36.43 23.68 14.02
N GLY A 546 -35.14 23.43 14.29
CA GLY A 546 -34.04 23.72 13.40
C GLY A 546 -33.19 22.47 13.18
N PHE A 547 -32.34 22.52 12.16
CA PHE A 547 -31.33 21.49 11.96
C PHE A 547 -30.14 21.77 12.90
N ASP A 548 -30.00 20.95 13.93
CA ASP A 548 -28.98 21.08 14.98
C ASP A 548 -27.99 19.91 15.00
N GLY A 549 -28.08 19.03 14.01
CA GLY A 549 -27.20 17.87 13.85
C GLY A 549 -27.27 16.93 15.04
N TYR A 550 -26.12 16.73 15.70
CA TYR A 550 -26.04 15.86 16.87
C TYR A 550 -26.35 16.55 18.20
N GLN A 551 -26.68 17.85 18.23
CA GLN A 551 -26.97 18.54 19.50
C GLN A 551 -28.23 17.99 20.18
N SER A 552 -29.20 17.51 19.39
CA SER A 552 -30.41 16.85 19.89
C SER A 552 -30.25 15.36 20.21
N TYR A 553 -29.07 14.76 19.98
CA TYR A 553 -28.82 13.36 20.31
C TYR A 553 -28.91 13.10 21.81
N GLY A 554 -29.62 12.04 22.20
CA GLY A 554 -29.73 11.61 23.61
C GLY A 554 -30.63 12.48 24.49
N LEU A 555 -31.35 13.46 23.93
CA LEU A 555 -32.35 14.24 24.67
C LEU A 555 -33.53 13.38 25.15
N TYR A 556 -33.85 12.31 24.41
CA TYR A 556 -34.89 11.35 24.76
C TYR A 556 -34.26 10.01 25.11
N VAL A 557 -34.48 9.55 26.33
CA VAL A 557 -33.85 8.31 26.85
C VAL A 557 -34.34 7.07 26.09
N ASP A 558 -35.61 7.03 25.73
CA ASP A 558 -36.25 5.87 25.08
C ASP A 558 -35.98 5.81 23.57
N ASP A 559 -35.59 6.93 22.96
CA ASP A 559 -35.23 7.03 21.54
C ASP A 559 -34.12 8.08 21.35
N PRO A 560 -32.86 7.74 21.70
CA PRO A 560 -31.77 8.70 21.67
C PRO A 560 -31.42 9.18 20.26
N TYR A 561 -31.82 8.44 19.22
CA TYR A 561 -31.49 8.70 17.82
C TYR A 561 -32.64 9.33 17.03
N GLY A 562 -33.89 9.23 17.50
CA GLY A 562 -35.09 9.74 16.86
C GLY A 562 -34.99 11.19 16.35
N PRO A 563 -34.42 12.14 17.12
CA PRO A 563 -34.23 13.51 16.64
C PRO A 563 -33.30 13.62 15.43
N VAL A 564 -32.21 12.84 15.41
CA VAL A 564 -31.26 12.79 14.28
C VAL A 564 -31.95 12.18 13.06
N ASP A 565 -32.65 11.04 13.23
CA ASP A 565 -33.38 10.37 12.15
C ASP A 565 -34.50 11.24 11.58
N THR A 566 -35.15 12.06 12.42
CA THR A 566 -36.17 13.02 11.99
C THR A 566 -35.58 14.10 11.10
N GLN A 567 -34.39 14.62 11.41
CA GLN A 567 -33.70 15.60 10.55
C GLN A 567 -33.34 15.00 9.18
N VAL A 568 -32.81 13.77 9.14
CA VAL A 568 -32.48 13.08 7.88
C VAL A 568 -33.73 12.79 7.05
N ARG A 569 -34.78 12.24 7.69
CA ARG A 569 -36.07 11.97 7.06
C ARG A 569 -36.71 13.24 6.48
N THR A 570 -36.51 14.37 7.14
CA THR A 570 -37.00 15.67 6.68
C THR A 570 -36.32 16.09 5.38
N ILE A 571 -34.98 16.01 5.32
CA ILE A 571 -34.22 16.32 4.10
C ILE A 571 -34.66 15.38 2.97
N TRP A 572 -34.78 14.08 3.23
CA TRP A 572 -35.31 13.11 2.26
C TRP A 572 -36.67 13.55 1.71
N SER A 573 -37.59 13.90 2.61
CA SER A 573 -38.96 14.29 2.23
C SER A 573 -38.98 15.56 1.37
N ALA A 574 -38.14 16.55 1.69
CA ALA A 574 -37.99 17.75 0.88
C ALA A 574 -37.45 17.43 -0.51
N LEU A 575 -36.39 16.63 -0.61
CA LEU A 575 -35.81 16.20 -1.89
C LEU A 575 -36.84 15.47 -2.78
N VAL A 576 -37.62 14.56 -2.21
CA VAL A 576 -38.68 13.83 -2.93
C VAL A 576 -39.80 14.75 -3.38
N LEU A 577 -40.36 15.54 -2.46
CA LEU A 577 -41.62 16.27 -2.70
C LEU A 577 -41.43 17.57 -3.49
N ASP A 578 -40.29 18.23 -3.34
CA ASP A 578 -40.05 19.56 -3.90
C ASP A 578 -39.31 19.53 -5.23
N HIS A 579 -38.37 18.59 -5.40
CA HIS A 579 -37.41 18.63 -6.52
C HIS A 579 -37.71 17.65 -7.65
N ARG A 580 -38.58 16.64 -7.42
CA ARG A 580 -39.07 15.67 -8.41
C ARG A 580 -37.95 15.09 -9.30
N LEU A 581 -36.91 14.57 -8.64
CA LEU A 581 -35.71 14.07 -9.29
C LEU A 581 -36.02 12.88 -10.21
N GLN A 582 -35.29 12.75 -11.31
CA GLN A 582 -35.36 11.62 -12.25
C GLN A 582 -34.00 10.93 -12.35
N TYR A 583 -34.02 9.60 -12.49
CA TYR A 583 -32.78 8.85 -12.69
C TYR A 583 -32.28 9.02 -14.12
N ILE A 584 -30.99 9.25 -14.28
CA ILE A 584 -30.31 9.24 -15.58
C ILE A 584 -29.05 8.39 -15.48
N ASN A 585 -28.71 7.71 -16.59
CA ASN A 585 -27.42 7.04 -16.70
C ASN A 585 -26.28 8.07 -16.69
N PRO A 586 -25.07 7.67 -16.25
CA PRO A 586 -23.92 8.54 -16.33
C PRO A 586 -23.72 9.00 -17.78
N PRO A 587 -23.27 10.25 -17.98
CA PRO A 587 -22.98 10.75 -19.32
C PRO A 587 -21.89 9.87 -19.96
N PRO A 588 -21.83 9.81 -21.30
CA PRO A 588 -20.82 9.02 -22.00
C PRO A 588 -19.41 9.33 -21.49
N SER A 589 -18.70 8.28 -21.09
CA SER A 589 -17.29 8.37 -20.73
C SER A 589 -16.44 7.66 -21.77
N TYR A 590 -15.34 8.28 -22.14
CA TYR A 590 -14.41 7.76 -23.16
C TYR A 590 -13.18 7.09 -22.54
N TYR A 591 -13.15 6.98 -21.20
CA TYR A 591 -12.11 6.32 -20.43
C TYR A 591 -12.73 5.25 -19.52
N ALA A 592 -12.09 4.09 -19.41
CA ALA A 592 -12.60 2.98 -18.61
C ALA A 592 -12.76 3.42 -17.15
N LYS A 593 -13.94 3.16 -16.56
CA LYS A 593 -14.30 3.46 -15.16
C LYS A 593 -14.38 4.95 -14.77
N ALA A 594 -14.23 5.89 -15.70
CA ALA A 594 -14.46 7.32 -15.41
C ALA A 594 -15.94 7.71 -15.61
N GLN A 595 -16.45 8.65 -14.82
CA GLN A 595 -17.76 9.28 -15.02
C GLN A 595 -17.76 10.75 -14.59
N ARG A 596 -18.70 11.54 -15.12
CA ARG A 596 -18.95 12.90 -14.62
C ARG A 596 -19.86 12.87 -13.41
N VAL A 597 -19.49 13.64 -12.41
CA VAL A 597 -20.18 13.87 -11.16
C VAL A 597 -20.71 15.29 -11.16
N ARG A 598 -22.03 15.42 -11.18
CA ARG A 598 -22.73 16.72 -11.20
C ARG A 598 -22.73 17.34 -9.81
N SER A 599 -22.61 18.66 -9.73
CA SER A 599 -22.78 19.37 -8.46
C SER A 599 -24.24 19.31 -7.96
N PRO A 600 -24.49 19.46 -6.65
CA PRO A 600 -25.85 19.62 -6.12
C PRO A 600 -26.67 20.68 -6.86
N SER A 601 -26.06 21.82 -7.20
CA SER A 601 -26.69 22.87 -8.01
C SER A 601 -27.16 22.37 -9.37
N GLU A 602 -26.36 21.55 -10.07
CA GLU A 602 -26.79 21.02 -11.37
C GLU A 602 -27.90 19.96 -11.22
N VAL A 603 -27.76 19.04 -10.27
CA VAL A 603 -28.74 17.98 -9.99
C VAL A 603 -30.12 18.57 -9.68
N LEU A 604 -30.18 19.53 -8.75
CA LEU A 604 -31.43 20.13 -8.31
C LEU A 604 -32.03 21.08 -9.37
N ARG A 605 -31.20 21.83 -10.10
CA ARG A 605 -31.67 22.72 -11.19
C ARG A 605 -32.25 21.93 -12.36
N ARG A 606 -31.66 20.79 -12.70
CA ARG A 606 -32.10 19.96 -13.85
C ARG A 606 -33.04 18.82 -13.47
N SER A 607 -33.30 18.64 -12.18
CA SER A 607 -34.14 17.57 -11.63
C SER A 607 -33.75 16.16 -12.08
N HIS A 608 -32.46 15.87 -12.25
CA HIS A 608 -31.98 14.53 -12.57
C HIS A 608 -30.58 14.23 -12.03
N GLY A 609 -30.30 12.95 -11.78
CA GLY A 609 -28.99 12.50 -11.31
C GLY A 609 -28.79 10.99 -11.49
N THR A 610 -27.53 10.59 -11.48
CA THR A 610 -27.07 9.19 -11.40
C THR A 610 -27.07 8.69 -9.95
N CYS A 611 -26.75 7.42 -9.71
CA CYS A 611 -26.58 6.90 -8.34
C CYS A 611 -25.51 7.69 -7.56
N ILE A 612 -24.38 8.03 -8.18
CA ILE A 612 -23.32 8.79 -7.50
C ILE A 612 -23.72 10.26 -7.27
N ASP A 613 -24.41 10.90 -8.21
CA ASP A 613 -24.88 12.29 -8.06
C ASP A 613 -25.84 12.41 -6.86
N LEU A 614 -26.80 11.50 -6.76
CA LEU A 614 -27.81 11.48 -5.69
C LEU A 614 -27.18 11.12 -4.33
N THR A 615 -26.17 10.24 -4.35
CA THR A 615 -25.39 9.88 -3.16
C THR A 615 -24.67 11.10 -2.59
N LEU A 616 -23.95 11.83 -3.45
CA LEU A 616 -23.17 12.99 -3.05
C LEU A 616 -24.05 14.19 -2.67
N LEU A 617 -25.20 14.37 -3.34
CA LEU A 617 -26.20 15.38 -2.98
C LEU A 617 -26.71 15.16 -1.55
N LEU A 618 -27.17 13.95 -1.23
CA LEU A 618 -27.69 13.67 0.10
C LEU A 618 -26.58 13.76 1.16
N ALA A 619 -25.39 13.22 0.88
CA ALA A 619 -24.23 13.36 1.76
C ALA A 619 -23.88 14.83 2.03
N ALA A 620 -23.96 15.71 1.02
CA ALA A 620 -23.68 17.13 1.17
C ALA A 620 -24.72 17.83 2.08
N CYS A 621 -26.00 17.49 1.94
CA CYS A 621 -27.05 17.99 2.84
C CYS A 621 -26.83 17.54 4.29
N LEU A 622 -26.39 16.30 4.50
CA LEU A 622 -26.08 15.76 5.83
C LEU A 622 -24.86 16.43 6.46
N GLU A 623 -23.76 16.57 5.70
CA GLU A 623 -22.55 17.27 6.14
C GLU A 623 -22.86 18.73 6.50
N TYR A 624 -23.76 19.39 5.75
CA TYR A 624 -24.18 20.78 6.03
C TYR A 624 -24.92 20.95 7.36
N ILE A 625 -25.67 19.95 7.81
CA ILE A 625 -26.40 19.97 9.09
C ILE A 625 -25.63 19.28 10.23
N GLU A 626 -24.31 19.09 10.08
CA GLU A 626 -23.45 18.43 11.07
C GLU A 626 -23.83 16.97 11.39
N ILE A 627 -24.50 16.27 10.47
CA ILE A 627 -24.67 14.81 10.53
C ILE A 627 -23.57 14.17 9.69
N HIS A 628 -22.77 13.28 10.27
CA HIS A 628 -21.61 12.68 9.62
C HIS A 628 -22.05 11.66 8.54
N PRO A 629 -21.84 11.97 7.25
CA PRO A 629 -22.22 11.06 6.18
C PRO A 629 -21.10 10.07 5.88
N VAL A 630 -21.52 8.91 5.39
CA VAL A 630 -20.65 7.89 4.79
C VAL A 630 -21.12 7.57 3.38
N LEU A 631 -20.23 7.09 2.52
CA LEU A 631 -20.53 6.68 1.15
C LEU A 631 -20.24 5.18 1.03
N PHE A 632 -21.25 4.39 0.67
CA PHE A 632 -21.08 2.99 0.33
C PHE A 632 -20.81 2.86 -1.17
N LEU A 633 -19.74 2.14 -1.51
CA LEU A 633 -19.39 1.74 -2.86
C LEU A 633 -19.51 0.22 -2.97
N ILE A 634 -20.32 -0.22 -3.92
CA ILE A 634 -20.43 -1.61 -4.34
C ILE A 634 -20.21 -1.69 -5.85
N GLU A 635 -19.99 -2.87 -6.40
CA GLU A 635 -19.77 -3.04 -7.84
C GLU A 635 -20.89 -2.38 -8.67
N GLY A 636 -20.52 -1.32 -9.38
CA GLY A 636 -21.38 -0.56 -10.29
C GLY A 636 -22.38 0.39 -9.61
N HIS A 637 -22.33 0.58 -8.29
CA HIS A 637 -23.34 1.36 -7.57
C HIS A 637 -22.78 2.07 -6.33
N ALA A 638 -23.38 3.21 -6.00
CA ALA A 638 -23.03 3.99 -4.83
C ALA A 638 -24.30 4.49 -4.14
N PHE A 639 -24.27 4.52 -2.81
CA PHE A 639 -25.36 5.05 -1.98
C PHE A 639 -24.81 5.65 -0.67
N PRO A 640 -25.45 6.67 -0.10
CA PRO A 640 -25.00 7.30 1.12
C PRO A 640 -25.49 6.52 2.34
N GLY A 641 -24.92 6.85 3.49
CA GLY A 641 -25.52 6.58 4.79
C GLY A 641 -25.07 7.63 5.79
N TYR A 642 -25.45 7.44 7.05
CA TYR A 642 -25.06 8.33 8.13
C TYR A 642 -24.85 7.59 9.45
N TRP A 643 -23.96 8.14 10.26
CA TRP A 643 -23.84 7.76 11.66
C TRP A 643 -24.96 8.39 12.47
N ARG A 644 -25.65 7.62 13.31
CA ARG A 644 -26.71 8.17 14.17
C ARG A 644 -26.17 8.89 15.41
N SER A 645 -24.89 8.72 15.74
CA SER A 645 -24.20 9.54 16.75
C SER A 645 -22.70 9.64 16.45
N PRO A 646 -22.02 10.71 16.92
CA PRO A 646 -20.59 10.86 16.71
C PRO A 646 -19.78 9.82 17.50
N GLN A 647 -20.27 9.38 18.66
CA GLN A 647 -19.60 8.37 19.49
C GLN A 647 -19.54 7.01 18.78
N GLN A 648 -20.61 6.62 18.08
CA GLN A 648 -20.65 5.35 17.37
C GLN A 648 -19.69 5.33 16.17
N ALA A 649 -19.52 6.45 15.48
CA ALA A 649 -18.49 6.58 14.45
C ALA A 649 -17.08 6.38 15.02
N ASP A 650 -16.83 6.91 16.23
CA ASP A 650 -15.55 6.74 16.92
C ASP A 650 -15.36 5.28 17.40
N TYR A 651 -16.40 4.61 17.91
CA TYR A 651 -16.39 3.19 18.31
C TYR A 651 -16.15 2.24 17.15
N PHE A 652 -16.83 2.45 16.00
CA PHE A 652 -16.63 1.68 14.79
C PHE A 652 -15.15 1.64 14.41
N VAL A 653 -14.51 2.80 14.51
CA VAL A 653 -13.10 2.87 14.22
C VAL A 653 -12.28 2.28 15.32
N GLN A 654 -12.62 2.46 16.60
CA GLN A 654 -11.97 1.81 17.75
C GLN A 654 -11.99 0.28 17.66
N GLY A 655 -12.87 -0.29 16.85
CA GLY A 655 -13.06 -1.74 16.75
C GLY A 655 -13.93 -2.28 17.89
N ASP A 656 -14.70 -1.41 18.52
CA ASP A 656 -15.64 -1.76 19.58
C ASP A 656 -16.95 -2.16 18.90
N TYR A 657 -17.38 -3.42 19.05
CA TYR A 657 -18.63 -3.88 18.44
C TYR A 657 -19.82 -3.45 19.30
N PRO A 658 -21.01 -3.25 18.70
CA PRO A 658 -22.21 -2.85 19.43
C PRO A 658 -22.67 -3.85 20.50
N ASP A 659 -22.32 -5.13 20.36
CA ASP A 659 -22.62 -6.21 21.30
C ASP A 659 -21.62 -6.30 22.47
N GLY A 660 -20.59 -5.45 22.48
CA GLY A 660 -19.54 -5.42 23.50
C GLY A 660 -18.44 -6.46 23.28
N GLU A 661 -18.47 -7.22 22.19
CA GLU A 661 -17.33 -8.01 21.75
C GLU A 661 -16.25 -7.08 21.17
N THR A 662 -14.98 -7.36 21.46
CA THR A 662 -13.85 -6.68 20.84
C THR A 662 -13.15 -7.73 20.00
N ASP A 663 -13.55 -7.84 18.74
CA ASP A 663 -12.97 -8.85 17.88
C ASP A 663 -11.63 -8.35 17.36
N ALA A 664 -10.58 -8.67 18.11
CA ALA A 664 -9.22 -8.28 17.76
C ALA A 664 -8.66 -9.08 16.56
N GLU A 665 -9.44 -10.03 16.04
CA GLU A 665 -9.20 -10.67 14.74
C GLU A 665 -9.62 -9.78 13.54
N GLU A 666 -10.58 -8.86 13.70
CA GLU A 666 -11.07 -7.93 12.65
C GLU A 666 -10.32 -6.58 12.64
N LEU A 667 -9.29 -6.41 13.49
CA LEU A 667 -8.40 -5.24 13.51
C LEU A 667 -7.36 -5.25 12.38
N THR A 668 -7.56 -6.10 11.38
CA THR A 668 -6.69 -6.21 10.22
C THR A 668 -7.13 -5.19 9.19
N GLU A 669 -6.80 -3.93 9.51
CA GLU A 669 -6.98 -2.76 8.65
C GLU A 669 -6.60 -3.10 7.21
N ASP A 670 -7.48 -2.77 6.27
CA ASP A 670 -7.19 -2.89 4.85
C ASP A 670 -6.15 -1.84 4.45
N MET A 671 -4.90 -2.28 4.43
CA MET A 671 -3.79 -1.39 4.16
C MET A 671 -3.74 -1.12 2.63
N GLY A 672 -3.90 0.13 2.20
CA GLY A 672 -4.09 0.51 0.78
C GLY A 672 -5.30 1.42 0.50
N THR A 673 -6.40 1.35 1.26
CA THR A 673 -7.58 2.31 1.36
C THR A 673 -7.73 3.31 2.57
N PRO A 674 -7.63 4.66 2.40
CA PRO A 674 -7.27 5.68 3.43
C PRO A 674 -7.88 5.55 4.85
N SER A 675 -7.41 6.32 5.85
CA SER A 675 -7.95 6.25 7.23
C SER A 675 -9.47 6.52 7.35
N TRP A 676 -10.06 7.01 6.27
CA TRP A 676 -11.47 7.28 6.03
C TRP A 676 -12.14 6.29 5.05
N MET A 677 -11.50 5.20 4.66
CA MET A 677 -12.05 4.18 3.77
C MET A 677 -11.93 2.78 4.41
N TYR A 678 -13.00 2.01 4.33
CA TYR A 678 -13.11 0.69 4.94
C TYR A 678 -13.55 -0.31 3.88
N SER A 679 -12.70 -1.27 3.55
CA SER A 679 -12.99 -2.27 2.51
C SER A 679 -13.75 -3.48 3.03
N LYS A 680 -13.88 -4.50 2.17
CA LYS A 680 -14.43 -5.82 2.51
C LYS A 680 -13.84 -6.44 3.78
N ALA A 681 -12.61 -6.07 4.17
CA ALA A 681 -12.02 -6.50 5.45
C ALA A 681 -12.81 -6.03 6.69
N HIS A 682 -13.60 -4.96 6.58
CA HIS A 682 -14.40 -4.39 7.67
C HIS A 682 -15.89 -4.72 7.52
N LEU A 683 -16.26 -5.55 6.55
CA LEU A 683 -17.65 -5.73 6.17
C LEU A 683 -18.49 -6.35 7.31
N GLU A 684 -17.92 -7.28 8.08
CA GLU A 684 -18.59 -7.87 9.26
C GLU A 684 -18.89 -6.79 10.31
N ARG A 685 -17.91 -5.94 10.65
CA ARG A 685 -18.14 -4.77 11.51
C ARG A 685 -19.16 -3.79 10.94
N ILE A 686 -19.12 -3.50 9.65
CA ILE A 686 -20.09 -2.63 8.99
C ILE A 686 -21.50 -3.20 9.19
N TYR A 687 -21.70 -4.51 8.95
CA TYR A 687 -22.99 -5.15 9.21
C TYR A 687 -23.38 -5.10 10.68
N ALA A 688 -22.45 -5.27 11.61
CA ALA A 688 -22.75 -5.19 13.04
C ALA A 688 -23.31 -3.81 13.41
N PHE A 689 -22.68 -2.74 12.94
CA PHE A 689 -23.14 -1.36 13.17
C PHE A 689 -24.44 -1.04 12.42
N VAL A 690 -24.65 -1.59 11.23
CA VAL A 690 -25.92 -1.46 10.50
C VAL A 690 -27.05 -2.20 11.22
N SER A 691 -26.80 -3.43 11.67
CA SER A 691 -27.79 -4.28 12.36
C SER A 691 -28.16 -3.74 13.73
N ALA A 692 -27.19 -3.14 14.45
CA ALA A 692 -27.44 -2.41 15.69
C ALA A 692 -28.13 -1.05 15.48
N GLY A 693 -28.30 -0.62 14.22
CA GLY A 693 -28.88 0.67 13.88
C GLY A 693 -28.00 1.84 14.33
N HIS A 694 -26.68 1.70 14.33
CA HIS A 694 -25.76 2.82 14.60
C HIS A 694 -25.30 3.50 13.30
N LEU A 695 -25.26 2.73 12.21
CA LEU A 695 -25.00 3.18 10.85
C LEU A 695 -26.23 2.91 9.99
N VAL A 696 -26.72 3.92 9.27
CA VAL A 696 -27.94 3.79 8.47
C VAL A 696 -27.61 4.01 6.99
N PRO A 697 -27.58 2.93 6.18
CA PRO A 697 -27.54 3.01 4.73
C PRO A 697 -28.84 3.60 4.17
N ILE A 698 -28.77 4.34 3.06
CA ILE A 698 -29.95 4.91 2.38
C ILE A 698 -29.80 4.71 0.87
N GLU A 699 -30.70 3.96 0.23
CA GLU A 699 -30.74 3.83 -1.23
C GLU A 699 -31.21 5.14 -1.90
N SER A 700 -30.25 6.01 -2.23
CA SER A 700 -30.54 7.36 -2.74
C SER A 700 -31.20 7.39 -4.11
N THR A 701 -31.12 6.32 -4.92
CA THR A 701 -31.81 6.29 -6.22
C THR A 701 -33.33 6.29 -6.08
N LEU A 702 -33.85 5.88 -4.92
CA LEU A 702 -35.29 5.94 -4.62
C LEU A 702 -35.83 7.38 -4.46
N LEU A 703 -34.95 8.39 -4.41
CA LEU A 703 -35.35 9.80 -4.60
C LEU A 703 -36.08 10.02 -5.93
N THR A 704 -35.83 9.15 -6.92
CA THR A 704 -36.39 9.27 -8.27
C THR A 704 -37.70 8.52 -8.48
N SER A 705 -38.13 7.73 -7.50
CA SER A 705 -39.34 6.90 -7.54
C SER A 705 -40.41 7.31 -6.54
N ASN A 706 -40.31 8.51 -5.94
CA ASN A 706 -41.19 9.01 -4.87
C ASN A 706 -41.34 8.05 -3.67
N SER A 707 -40.28 7.31 -3.32
CA SER A 707 -40.31 6.37 -2.20
C SER A 707 -40.18 7.09 -0.85
N GLY A 708 -40.72 6.46 0.19
CA GLY A 708 -40.55 6.93 1.57
C GLY A 708 -39.14 6.66 2.11
N PHE A 709 -38.74 7.44 3.12
CA PHE A 709 -37.43 7.36 3.76
C PHE A 709 -37.09 5.95 4.28
N PHE A 710 -37.99 5.33 5.06
CA PHE A 710 -37.73 3.99 5.62
C PHE A 710 -37.57 2.92 4.55
N ALA A 711 -38.33 2.99 3.45
CA ALA A 711 -38.16 2.08 2.32
C ALA A 711 -36.79 2.26 1.64
N ALA A 712 -36.24 3.47 1.62
CA ALA A 712 -34.89 3.72 1.14
C ALA A 712 -33.83 3.19 2.11
N CYS A 713 -34.05 3.26 3.42
CA CYS A 713 -33.16 2.61 4.39
C CYS A 713 -33.16 1.09 4.23
N ASP A 714 -34.34 0.47 4.13
CA ASP A 714 -34.48 -0.97 3.92
C ASP A 714 -33.76 -1.44 2.64
N ALA A 715 -33.94 -0.71 1.54
CA ALA A 715 -33.26 -0.99 0.27
C ALA A 715 -31.74 -0.77 0.35
N GLY A 716 -31.28 0.19 1.15
CA GLY A 716 -29.86 0.41 1.42
C GLY A 716 -29.22 -0.75 2.18
N ILE A 717 -29.94 -1.32 3.16
CA ILE A 717 -29.51 -2.53 3.89
C ILE A 717 -29.50 -3.74 2.94
N GLU A 718 -30.53 -3.91 2.11
CA GLU A 718 -30.61 -5.00 1.13
C GLU A 718 -29.47 -4.93 0.09
N SER A 719 -29.03 -3.73 -0.29
CA SER A 719 -27.89 -3.54 -1.20
C SER A 719 -26.56 -4.03 -0.64
N LEU A 720 -26.47 -4.21 0.69
CA LEU A 720 -25.34 -4.83 1.33
C LEU A 720 -25.48 -6.36 1.41
N SER A 721 -26.56 -7.00 0.96
CA SER A 721 -26.76 -8.46 1.15
C SER A 721 -25.76 -9.38 0.43
N ASP A 722 -25.04 -8.87 -0.57
CA ASP A 722 -24.02 -9.60 -1.34
C ASP A 722 -22.59 -9.11 -0.98
N PRO A 723 -21.86 -9.84 -0.12
CA PRO A 723 -20.50 -9.48 0.28
C PRO A 723 -19.49 -9.42 -0.88
N ASP A 724 -19.75 -10.11 -1.98
CA ASP A 724 -18.81 -10.16 -3.12
C ASP A 724 -18.86 -8.89 -3.96
N ARG A 725 -19.96 -8.13 -3.89
CA ARG A 725 -20.10 -6.84 -4.56
C ARG A 725 -19.60 -5.68 -3.73
N PHE A 726 -19.41 -5.83 -2.41
CA PHE A 726 -18.94 -4.74 -1.56
C PHE A 726 -17.51 -4.34 -1.89
N GLN A 727 -17.29 -3.04 -2.10
CA GLN A 727 -15.96 -2.48 -2.34
C GLN A 727 -15.48 -1.70 -1.12
N TYR A 728 -16.15 -0.58 -0.80
CA TYR A 728 -15.72 0.33 0.26
C TYR A 728 -16.88 1.03 0.97
N LEU A 729 -16.67 1.35 2.24
CA LEU A 729 -17.36 2.39 2.98
C LEU A 729 -16.41 3.57 3.16
N ILE A 730 -16.82 4.79 2.80
CA ILE A 730 -16.01 6.00 2.87
C ILE A 730 -16.61 6.96 3.89
N ASP A 731 -15.87 7.31 4.95
CA ASP A 731 -16.30 8.27 5.97
C ASP A 731 -15.88 9.70 5.61
N VAL A 732 -16.86 10.56 5.30
CA VAL A 732 -16.60 11.90 4.80
C VAL A 732 -15.97 12.78 5.88
N ARG A 733 -16.44 12.71 7.13
CA ARG A 733 -15.91 13.50 8.26
C ARG A 733 -14.45 13.19 8.51
N ARG A 734 -14.07 11.90 8.44
CA ARG A 734 -12.68 11.48 8.59
C ARG A 734 -11.81 11.97 7.45
N ALA A 735 -12.30 11.90 6.22
CA ALA A 735 -11.62 12.47 5.07
C ALA A 735 -11.35 13.98 5.24
N ARG A 736 -12.21 14.73 5.95
CA ARG A 736 -11.95 16.15 6.27
C ARG A 736 -10.88 16.36 7.33
N SER A 737 -10.85 15.49 8.34
CA SER A 737 -9.98 15.65 9.51
C SER A 737 -8.55 15.14 9.32
N ASP A 738 -8.34 14.26 8.34
CA ASP A 738 -7.03 13.70 8.05
C ASP A 738 -6.11 14.75 7.37
N PRO A 739 -4.84 14.92 7.80
CA PRO A 739 -3.90 15.85 7.17
C PRO A 739 -3.60 15.59 5.68
N GLN A 740 -3.80 14.35 5.23
CA GLN A 740 -3.69 13.91 3.83
C GLN A 740 -5.06 13.68 3.20
N GLY A 741 -6.12 14.05 3.91
CA GLY A 741 -7.51 13.86 3.54
C GLY A 741 -7.98 14.75 2.40
N ALA A 742 -9.26 14.60 2.07
CA ALA A 742 -9.92 15.27 0.96
C ALA A 742 -10.76 16.45 1.45
N THR A 743 -10.59 17.63 0.84
CA THR A 743 -11.47 18.79 1.04
C THR A 743 -12.46 18.95 -0.12
N PRO A 744 -13.63 19.60 0.09
CA PRO A 744 -14.57 19.89 -0.98
C PRO A 744 -13.92 20.65 -2.14
N LEU A 745 -14.25 20.30 -3.38
CA LEU A 745 -13.76 21.00 -4.56
C LEU A 745 -14.22 22.47 -4.56
N PRO A 746 -13.35 23.42 -4.97
CA PRO A 746 -13.69 24.84 -5.04
C PRO A 746 -14.47 25.14 -6.34
N ILE A 747 -15.72 24.68 -6.40
CA ILE A 747 -16.60 24.92 -7.55
C ILE A 747 -17.20 26.33 -7.45
N ASN A 748 -16.98 27.15 -8.47
CA ASN A 748 -17.59 28.48 -8.56
C ASN A 748 -19.03 28.35 -9.08
N ASN A 749 -20.01 28.31 -8.18
CA ASN A 749 -21.43 28.34 -8.56
C ASN A 749 -21.95 29.76 -8.86
N GLN A 750 -21.07 30.76 -9.03
CA GLN A 750 -21.44 32.11 -9.46
C GLN A 750 -21.49 32.23 -11.00
N MET A 751 -22.35 31.44 -11.63
CA MET A 751 -22.96 31.88 -12.88
C MET A 751 -24.46 31.84 -12.66
N SER A 752 -24.96 33.03 -12.28
CA SER A 752 -26.38 33.37 -12.20
C SER A 752 -27.04 33.33 -13.57
#